data_AF-A0AAV1FMD4-F1
#
_entry.id   AF-A0AAV1FMD4-F1
#
_cell.length_a   1.000
_cell.length_b   1.000
_cell.length_c   1.000
_cell.angle_alpha   90.00
_cell.angle_beta   90.00
_cell.angle_gamma   90.00
#
_symmetry.space_group_name_H-M   'P 1'
#
loop_
_entity.id
_entity.type
_entity.pdbx_description
1 polymer ?
#
loop_
_entity_poly.entity_id
_entity_poly.type
_entity_poly.pdbx_seq_one_letter_code
_entity_poly.pdbx_strand_id
1 'polypeptide(L)'
;MAPKGRTFFLIFFVACAALAVEHDRTQGKKQDFKYMTKTLMKKCQDKGYPRPQMGLLKTVFARSDVPGKDEDKDEDKDQPDTPLTSFMNILDSVVPGGGSLSRAHPGDVDKMKEEMMNFSNLPSMIKKMRNSSEASACYMKAFVASLCWKALTKKGSNNTDSDDYDTLLSGTKPVVLDMPSTGVNFPEKLAKKDVKKWAKMLREMYVDMREEKRAKVLGWEKEQITQNYFGCTTMPKSDSKSGEMQRCKSSVKWLNSDALMTLGPFLSYLKAADLDSSPKEVLQEFFKSGKLKEALGPVRRMVPRFAKRLLQRLQECCRKEEFAPHMEKLGMLVCYYNPPQNLTRNLSKKLLSLLERCDDDSYPRIKKLKKYLANSMISNVNISQELQELGKSITSLPATTLSKIPSADLLKAIRKYRPDYKWTRGQKRALLRKIVGSKKCKDISREELVGLGSVASCLPNCILKHVRASELLNDIEGLRNISKRMNKGRMKALLQGLYKNTGPSELVKKLPENLLRCMSLKSLQEANITSWDQVGGKNWTREQATLLMQKISKTIKFKFSNRMRKISTVLQGVTCKMIEKTSDNDVPDMVRSITSASRLLSKMQVRCAARRLFARRLKGRPDFFQTITEEEMRDIPMNFLPYMQPEEVMKLPDSVCSVLLDKMEEADPSSSSAGLPSRLALTQRALRFLTKGSSTSSLAIEDVERLGPFLCYLPPPQLQLMDSGVRNYSLETMASCKHIPEKHKADLIQLIKKNYGPGSTWSAETTEALFPLLASYDDCPVDLPFDKPWMKDLLYYLNECQSCKSKTLRKKLFDTIVDNKLDAARRKRTVSGRNDGSTTGVKVPTTELIEELKSNNVFWEAAQLKLMSRETFTETVDTLGDVPDFRADQLSVLSQKAIEAFGPLSQMTEDEVVQLGCITRGFSNKDLQALPFSLDTLEDIADCDWDDIQMEAVWRAVAKYNNQTAQQLGEAEIVSLNRFICGFSSSEIKQISVDAFKEAVDSINDIQCSFTGFQKLKTLVMAAFGPPRSWTETIVSGLGNLIVGLNATDLSELDPPVLSFLKISSIPSITPKNLKGLSVIQLKAFGPDNAAMVTKEQLAALNNDQLSALENAKNGIDMRNTAQPPESGGPSLTMEGIMSFMKPVLFLLMGILLL
;
A
#
# COMPACT_ATOMS: atom_id res chain seq x y z
N MET A 1 -57.63 -27.80 43.11
CA MET A 1 -57.35 -28.79 44.18
C MET A 1 -56.00 -29.43 43.92
N ALA A 2 -55.29 -29.74 45.01
CA ALA A 2 -53.84 -29.92 45.14
C ALA A 2 -53.30 -31.26 44.51
N PRO A 3 -52.09 -31.75 44.85
CA PRO A 3 -50.73 -31.21 44.67
C PRO A 3 -49.72 -32.28 44.15
N LYS A 4 -48.82 -31.98 43.20
CA LYS A 4 -47.58 -32.77 42.98
C LYS A 4 -46.38 -31.91 42.52
N GLY A 5 -46.23 -30.71 43.11
CA GLY A 5 -45.27 -29.70 42.64
C GLY A 5 -44.10 -29.37 43.57
N ARG A 6 -43.81 -30.15 44.62
CA ARG A 6 -42.81 -29.74 45.63
C ARG A 6 -41.47 -30.47 45.63
N THR A 7 -41.35 -31.65 45.03
CA THR A 7 -40.08 -32.40 45.04
C THR A 7 -39.22 -32.17 43.78
N PHE A 8 -39.82 -31.80 42.65
CA PHE A 8 -39.09 -31.54 41.40
C PHE A 8 -38.46 -30.13 41.34
N PHE A 9 -39.03 -29.15 42.06
CA PHE A 9 -38.51 -27.78 42.10
C PHE A 9 -37.23 -27.63 42.92
N LEU A 10 -37.00 -28.50 43.91
CA LEU A 10 -35.79 -28.46 44.74
C LEU A 10 -34.56 -29.05 44.01
N ILE A 11 -34.74 -30.06 43.16
CA ILE A 11 -33.63 -30.63 42.37
C ILE A 11 -33.21 -29.66 41.23
N PHE A 12 -34.16 -28.91 40.66
CA PHE A 12 -33.85 -27.91 39.64
C PHE A 12 -33.10 -26.69 40.22
N PHE A 13 -33.42 -26.26 41.45
CA PHE A 13 -32.68 -25.16 42.11
C PHE A 13 -31.27 -25.57 42.55
N VAL A 14 -31.05 -26.82 42.98
CA VAL A 14 -29.71 -27.31 43.35
C VAL A 14 -28.84 -27.56 42.10
N ALA A 15 -29.43 -27.98 40.97
CA ALA A 15 -28.71 -28.08 39.68
C ALA A 15 -28.41 -26.70 39.06
N CYS A 16 -29.27 -25.70 39.26
CA CYS A 16 -29.01 -24.32 38.80
C CYS A 16 -28.02 -23.57 39.70
N ALA A 17 -27.91 -23.91 41.00
CA ALA A 17 -26.90 -23.34 41.89
C ALA A 17 -25.48 -23.90 41.65
N ALA A 18 -25.35 -25.12 41.09
CA ALA A 18 -24.06 -25.70 40.70
C ALA A 18 -23.57 -25.24 39.30
N LEU A 19 -24.42 -24.57 38.50
CA LEU A 19 -24.07 -23.98 37.21
C LEU A 19 -24.03 -22.44 37.23
N ALA A 20 -24.32 -21.82 38.37
CA ALA A 20 -24.04 -20.42 38.64
C ALA A 20 -22.63 -20.25 39.20
N VAL A 21 -21.62 -20.69 38.45
CA VAL A 21 -20.35 -19.96 38.50
C VAL A 21 -20.63 -18.67 37.77
N GLU A 22 -20.79 -17.58 38.52
CA GLU A 22 -20.53 -16.25 37.98
C GLU A 22 -19.16 -16.33 37.31
N HIS A 23 -19.17 -16.50 35.99
CA HIS A 23 -18.05 -16.06 35.19
C HIS A 23 -18.10 -14.55 35.31
N ASP A 24 -17.42 -14.10 36.36
CA ASP A 24 -17.04 -12.72 36.62
C ASP A 24 -16.75 -12.06 35.28
N ARG A 25 -17.06 -10.77 35.16
CA ARG A 25 -16.57 -9.94 34.05
C ARG A 25 -15.04 -10.02 34.15
N THR A 26 -14.44 -11.07 33.59
CA THR A 26 -13.01 -11.14 33.38
C THR A 26 -12.76 -10.06 32.36
N GLN A 27 -12.48 -8.86 32.87
CA GLN A 27 -11.56 -7.91 32.28
C GLN A 27 -10.59 -8.73 31.45
N GLY A 28 -10.53 -8.48 30.13
CA GLY A 28 -9.79 -9.30 29.19
C GLY A 28 -8.52 -9.83 29.84
N LYS A 29 -8.42 -11.17 29.98
CA LYS A 29 -7.34 -11.83 30.73
C LYS A 29 -6.05 -11.06 30.44
N LYS A 30 -5.48 -10.42 31.48
CA LYS A 30 -4.22 -9.68 31.40
C LYS A 30 -3.28 -10.49 30.52
N GLN A 31 -2.94 -9.94 29.35
CA GLN A 31 -2.10 -10.62 28.37
C GLN A 31 -0.82 -11.07 29.07
N ASP A 32 -0.69 -12.38 29.17
CA ASP A 32 0.29 -12.94 30.06
C ASP A 32 1.71 -12.83 29.49
N PHE A 33 2.72 -12.79 30.36
CA PHE A 33 4.14 -12.71 30.01
C PHE A 33 4.53 -13.75 28.94
N LYS A 34 4.00 -14.97 29.08
CA LYS A 34 4.21 -16.08 28.14
C LYS A 34 3.67 -15.75 26.74
N TYR A 35 2.51 -15.11 26.67
CA TYR A 35 1.90 -14.71 25.40
C TYR A 35 2.76 -13.65 24.68
N MET A 36 3.10 -12.55 25.36
CA MET A 36 3.96 -11.50 24.78
C MET A 36 5.28 -12.08 24.27
N THR A 37 5.91 -12.91 25.10
CA THR A 37 7.19 -13.54 24.76
C THR A 37 7.06 -14.44 23.54
N LYS A 38 6.06 -15.34 23.49
CA LYS A 38 5.84 -16.22 22.34
C LYS A 38 5.59 -15.42 21.06
N THR A 39 4.76 -14.38 21.11
CA THR A 39 4.44 -13.53 19.96
C THR A 39 5.69 -12.84 19.41
N LEU A 40 6.50 -12.22 20.27
CA LEU A 40 7.74 -11.56 19.86
C LEU A 40 8.80 -12.56 19.34
N MET A 41 8.94 -13.72 19.98
CA MET A 41 9.85 -14.78 19.52
C MET A 41 9.43 -15.36 18.17
N LYS A 42 8.12 -15.49 17.92
CA LYS A 42 7.60 -15.96 16.64
C LYS A 42 7.98 -15.02 15.50
N LYS A 43 7.98 -13.70 15.74
CA LYS A 43 8.52 -12.73 14.76
C LYS A 43 10.00 -12.91 14.47
N CYS A 44 10.81 -13.27 15.47
CA CYS A 44 12.22 -13.61 15.25
C CYS A 44 12.37 -14.86 14.37
N GLN A 45 11.51 -15.86 14.60
CA GLN A 45 11.44 -17.07 13.79
C GLN A 45 10.96 -16.77 12.36
N ASP A 46 9.97 -15.90 12.18
CA ASP A 46 9.47 -15.48 10.86
C ASP A 46 10.54 -14.74 10.06
N LYS A 47 11.38 -13.94 10.73
CA LYS A 47 12.59 -13.33 10.15
C LYS A 47 13.69 -14.35 9.83
N GLY A 48 13.50 -15.62 10.22
CA GLY A 48 14.40 -16.72 9.90
C GLY A 48 15.66 -16.77 10.75
N TYR A 49 15.66 -16.14 11.92
CA TYR A 49 16.83 -16.11 12.79
C TYR A 49 17.13 -17.49 13.41
N PRO A 50 18.41 -17.87 13.57
CA PRO A 50 18.79 -19.16 14.14
C PRO A 50 18.58 -19.19 15.65
N ARG A 51 18.48 -20.41 16.21
CA ARG A 51 18.40 -20.62 17.66
C ARG A 51 19.67 -20.07 18.34
N PRO A 52 19.56 -19.42 19.52
CA PRO A 52 20.74 -18.94 20.26
C PRO A 52 21.68 -20.07 20.66
N GLN A 53 22.98 -19.84 20.54
CA GLN A 53 24.00 -20.76 21.04
C GLN A 53 24.03 -20.76 22.57
N MET A 54 24.31 -21.92 23.18
CA MET A 54 24.30 -22.06 24.63
C MET A 54 25.36 -21.18 25.34
N GLY A 55 26.50 -20.91 24.69
CA GLY A 55 27.51 -19.99 25.21
C GLY A 55 26.99 -18.55 25.36
N LEU A 56 26.23 -18.06 24.37
CA LEU A 56 25.59 -16.74 24.44
C LEU A 56 24.50 -16.70 25.51
N LEU A 57 23.68 -17.75 25.61
CA LEU A 57 22.64 -17.87 26.64
C LEU A 57 23.24 -17.85 28.05
N LYS A 58 24.25 -18.69 28.31
CA LYS A 58 24.95 -18.71 29.60
C LYS A 58 25.55 -17.33 29.92
N THR A 59 26.11 -16.63 28.94
CA THR A 59 26.69 -15.29 29.13
C THR A 59 25.63 -14.25 29.52
N VAL A 60 24.47 -14.25 28.85
CA VAL A 60 23.38 -13.29 29.11
C VAL A 60 22.70 -13.58 30.45
N PHE A 61 22.43 -14.85 30.77
CA PHE A 61 21.68 -15.24 31.96
C PHE A 61 22.55 -15.56 33.21
N ALA A 62 23.89 -15.43 33.15
CA ALA A 62 24.86 -15.88 34.17
C ALA A 62 24.74 -15.33 35.61
N ARG A 63 23.97 -14.26 35.85
CA ARG A 63 23.83 -13.61 37.18
C ARG A 63 22.44 -13.80 37.82
N SER A 64 21.65 -14.72 37.26
CA SER A 64 20.26 -14.91 37.66
C SER A 64 20.08 -15.89 38.82
N ASP A 65 21.16 -16.59 39.19
CA ASP A 65 21.13 -17.55 40.29
C ASP A 65 21.12 -16.77 41.60
N VAL A 66 20.01 -16.89 42.33
CA VAL A 66 19.84 -16.31 43.66
C VAL A 66 20.93 -16.87 44.57
N PRO A 67 21.74 -16.03 45.27
CA PRO A 67 22.68 -16.55 46.24
C PRO A 67 21.94 -17.03 47.50
N GLY A 68 22.06 -18.31 47.79
CA GLY A 68 22.08 -18.93 49.12
C GLY A 68 20.96 -18.57 50.11
N LYS A 69 20.05 -19.52 50.33
CA LYS A 69 19.69 -19.91 51.70
C LYS A 69 20.07 -21.37 51.87
N ASP A 70 21.11 -21.55 52.68
CA ASP A 70 21.59 -22.71 53.42
C ASP A 70 21.35 -24.11 52.85
N GLU A 71 22.48 -24.79 52.65
CA GLU A 71 22.61 -26.23 52.48
C GLU A 71 21.94 -26.96 53.64
N ASP A 72 20.67 -27.32 53.49
CA ASP A 72 20.11 -28.47 54.20
C ASP A 72 19.81 -29.57 53.18
N LYS A 73 20.44 -30.71 53.45
CA LYS A 73 20.43 -31.93 52.67
C LYS A 73 19.05 -32.57 52.74
N ASP A 74 18.25 -32.43 51.68
CA ASP A 74 17.19 -33.38 51.35
C ASP A 74 17.14 -33.58 49.83
N GLU A 75 17.71 -34.69 49.37
CA GLU A 75 17.64 -35.19 47.99
C GLU A 75 16.24 -35.75 47.71
N ASP A 76 15.23 -34.89 47.53
CA ASP A 76 14.08 -35.10 46.64
C ASP A 76 13.10 -33.91 46.76
N LYS A 77 13.14 -32.96 45.80
CA LYS A 77 12.04 -32.10 45.32
C LYS A 77 12.54 -30.94 44.44
N ASP A 78 11.92 -30.81 43.26
CA ASP A 78 11.83 -29.64 42.38
C ASP A 78 13.09 -28.75 42.21
N GLN A 79 13.78 -28.96 41.08
CA GLN A 79 14.85 -28.06 40.60
C GLN A 79 14.30 -26.62 40.48
N PRO A 80 14.94 -25.58 41.06
CA PRO A 80 14.41 -24.23 41.02
C PRO A 80 14.36 -23.73 39.57
N ASP A 81 13.19 -23.27 39.12
CA ASP A 81 13.08 -22.65 37.81
C ASP A 81 14.02 -21.42 37.76
N THR A 82 14.81 -21.27 36.70
CA THR A 82 15.69 -20.10 36.46
C THR A 82 15.21 -19.30 35.23
N PRO A 83 15.63 -18.05 35.03
CA PRO A 83 15.30 -17.31 33.80
C PRO A 83 15.76 -17.99 32.51
N LEU A 84 16.86 -18.74 32.57
CA LEU A 84 17.34 -19.52 31.44
C LEU A 84 16.43 -20.72 31.15
N THR A 85 15.95 -21.45 32.17
CA THR A 85 15.04 -22.58 31.95
C THR A 85 13.68 -22.08 31.44
N SER A 86 13.14 -21.00 31.99
CA SER A 86 11.93 -20.34 31.47
C SER A 86 12.08 -19.86 30.02
N PHE A 87 13.22 -19.24 29.69
CA PHE A 87 13.53 -18.84 28.32
C PHE A 87 13.54 -20.04 27.38
N MET A 88 14.22 -21.13 27.77
CA MET A 88 14.34 -22.34 26.96
C MET A 88 12.98 -23.03 26.77
N ASN A 89 12.17 -23.14 27.83
CA ASN A 89 10.83 -23.71 27.76
C ASN A 89 9.93 -22.94 26.76
N ILE A 90 10.00 -21.61 26.76
CA ILE A 90 9.24 -20.81 25.79
C ILE A 90 9.86 -20.91 24.38
N LEU A 91 11.18 -20.85 24.26
CA LEU A 91 11.88 -20.99 22.99
C LEU A 91 11.61 -22.34 22.32
N ASP A 92 11.56 -23.43 23.08
CA ASP A 92 11.26 -24.78 22.60
C ASP A 92 9.84 -24.91 22.07
N SER A 93 8.89 -24.18 22.67
CA SER A 93 7.54 -24.10 22.13
C SER A 93 7.42 -23.26 20.85
N VAL A 94 8.43 -22.43 20.52
CA VAL A 94 8.44 -21.59 19.31
C VAL A 94 9.31 -22.20 18.21
N VAL A 95 10.46 -22.79 18.54
CA VAL A 95 11.45 -23.34 17.61
C VAL A 95 11.76 -24.80 17.96
N PRO A 96 11.00 -25.78 17.41
CA PRO A 96 11.23 -27.20 17.67
C PRO A 96 12.55 -27.69 17.03
N GLY A 97 13.36 -28.47 17.76
CA GLY A 97 14.51 -29.20 17.19
C GLY A 97 15.86 -29.14 17.93
N GLY A 98 15.94 -28.71 19.19
CA GLY A 98 17.14 -28.83 20.03
C GLY A 98 17.06 -30.05 20.94
N GLY A 99 18.17 -30.78 21.12
CA GLY A 99 18.23 -31.90 22.07
C GLY A 99 17.71 -31.52 23.45
N SER A 100 16.81 -32.33 23.98
CA SER A 100 16.15 -32.14 25.28
C SER A 100 17.17 -32.04 26.41
N LEU A 101 17.29 -30.86 27.02
CA LEU A 101 17.69 -30.78 28.41
C LEU A 101 16.43 -31.03 29.24
N SER A 102 16.25 -32.31 29.59
CA SER A 102 15.42 -32.86 30.67
C SER A 102 13.89 -32.65 30.62
N ARG A 103 13.18 -33.75 30.82
CA ARG A 103 11.76 -33.81 31.24
C ARG A 103 11.63 -33.12 32.61
N ALA A 104 11.48 -31.81 32.65
CA ALA A 104 10.89 -31.14 33.81
C ALA A 104 9.37 -31.26 33.70
N HIS A 105 8.68 -31.61 34.79
CA HIS A 105 7.23 -31.46 34.89
C HIS A 105 6.85 -30.01 34.58
N PRO A 106 5.68 -29.74 33.96
CA PRO A 106 5.23 -28.39 33.69
C PRO A 106 4.87 -27.73 35.03
N GLY A 107 5.88 -27.25 35.75
CA GLY A 107 5.73 -26.35 36.87
C GLY A 107 4.95 -25.13 36.42
N ASP A 108 4.08 -24.64 37.30
CA ASP A 108 3.22 -23.50 37.04
C ASP A 108 4.07 -22.24 36.87
N VAL A 109 4.49 -21.95 35.63
CA VAL A 109 5.25 -20.75 35.21
C VAL A 109 4.58 -19.46 35.71
N ASP A 110 3.32 -19.53 36.15
CA ASP A 110 2.57 -18.44 36.72
C ASP A 110 3.03 -18.06 38.15
N LYS A 111 3.55 -18.98 38.96
CA LYS A 111 4.07 -18.70 40.32
C LYS A 111 5.43 -18.00 40.32
N MET A 112 6.25 -18.27 39.32
CA MET A 112 7.64 -17.81 39.21
C MET A 112 7.79 -16.32 38.77
N LYS A 113 6.68 -15.67 38.41
CA LYS A 113 6.64 -14.31 37.81
C LYS A 113 7.03 -13.17 38.77
N GLU A 114 6.96 -13.36 40.09
CA GLU A 114 7.22 -12.26 41.04
C GLU A 114 8.69 -12.11 41.40
N GLU A 115 9.44 -13.22 41.49
CA GLU A 115 10.86 -13.24 41.83
C GLU A 115 11.74 -12.77 40.66
N MET A 116 11.36 -13.10 39.41
CA MET A 116 12.03 -12.59 38.20
C MET A 116 11.88 -11.07 38.01
N MET A 117 10.93 -10.42 38.69
CA MET A 117 10.74 -8.96 38.66
C MET A 117 11.70 -8.22 39.60
N ASN A 118 12.75 -8.87 40.11
CA ASN A 118 13.84 -8.17 40.77
C ASN A 118 14.62 -7.35 39.73
N PHE A 119 14.44 -6.03 39.80
CA PHE A 119 14.92 -5.04 38.83
C PHE A 119 16.44 -5.05 38.61
N SER A 120 17.23 -5.63 39.51
CA SER A 120 18.69 -5.57 39.52
C SER A 120 19.38 -6.32 38.35
N ASN A 121 18.79 -7.39 37.82
CA ASN A 121 19.47 -8.24 36.83
C ASN A 121 19.12 -7.91 35.36
N LEU A 122 17.93 -7.37 35.08
CA LEU A 122 17.47 -7.07 33.73
C LEU A 122 18.31 -6.00 33.00
N PRO A 123 18.74 -4.90 33.63
CA PRO A 123 19.64 -3.92 33.00
C PRO A 123 20.96 -4.55 32.53
N SER A 124 21.53 -5.48 33.30
CA SER A 124 22.73 -6.22 32.92
C SER A 124 22.50 -7.08 31.68
N MET A 125 21.37 -7.80 31.62
CA MET A 125 20.98 -8.61 30.44
C MET A 125 20.84 -7.73 29.19
N ILE A 126 20.18 -6.58 29.29
CA ILE A 126 20.00 -5.63 28.19
C ILE A 126 21.34 -5.12 27.69
N LYS A 127 22.24 -4.71 28.60
CA LYS A 127 23.59 -4.22 28.26
C LYS A 127 24.40 -5.30 27.52
N LYS A 128 24.36 -6.55 27.98
CA LYS A 128 25.03 -7.69 27.31
C LYS A 128 24.47 -7.98 25.91
N MET A 129 23.15 -7.87 25.73
CA MET A 129 22.50 -8.08 24.43
C MET A 129 22.66 -6.90 23.44
N ARG A 130 22.90 -5.69 23.93
CA ARG A 130 23.03 -4.47 23.11
C ARG A 130 24.22 -4.53 22.16
N ASN A 131 25.30 -5.21 22.57
CA ASN A 131 26.55 -5.34 21.81
C ASN A 131 26.62 -6.60 20.94
N SER A 132 25.59 -7.46 20.99
CA SER A 132 25.54 -8.69 20.18
C SER A 132 25.04 -8.39 18.76
N SER A 133 25.89 -8.60 17.75
CA SER A 133 25.51 -8.59 16.33
C SER A 133 24.83 -9.88 15.87
N GLU A 134 24.76 -10.90 16.73
CA GLU A 134 24.12 -12.16 16.38
C GLU A 134 22.62 -12.01 16.12
N ALA A 135 22.17 -12.51 14.96
CA ALA A 135 20.74 -12.59 14.61
C ALA A 135 19.92 -13.36 15.66
N SER A 136 20.53 -14.34 16.33
CA SER A 136 19.92 -15.15 17.38
C SER A 136 19.52 -14.34 18.63
N ALA A 137 20.15 -13.17 18.85
CA ALA A 137 19.85 -12.28 19.97
C ALA A 137 18.41 -11.73 19.95
N CYS A 138 17.71 -11.82 18.82
CA CYS A 138 16.30 -11.48 18.71
C CYS A 138 15.43 -12.23 19.73
N TYR A 139 15.65 -13.54 19.92
CA TYR A 139 14.84 -14.35 20.84
C TYR A 139 15.02 -13.91 22.29
N MET A 140 16.27 -13.67 22.72
CA MET A 140 16.55 -13.16 24.07
C MET A 140 15.97 -11.76 24.27
N LYS A 141 16.08 -10.88 23.26
CA LYS A 141 15.47 -9.55 23.29
C LYS A 141 13.94 -9.63 23.43
N ALA A 142 13.28 -10.57 22.76
CA ALA A 142 11.83 -10.80 22.88
C ALA A 142 11.41 -11.22 24.30
N PHE A 143 12.16 -12.13 24.92
CA PHE A 143 11.95 -12.56 26.31
C PHE A 143 12.13 -11.42 27.31
N VAL A 144 13.28 -10.75 27.24
CA VAL A 144 13.61 -9.64 28.15
C VAL A 144 12.67 -8.45 27.95
N ALA A 145 12.26 -8.15 26.71
CA ALA A 145 11.29 -7.07 26.46
C ALA A 145 9.96 -7.30 27.18
N SER A 146 9.48 -8.55 27.19
CA SER A 146 8.24 -8.94 27.86
C SER A 146 8.38 -8.85 29.40
N LEU A 147 9.55 -9.20 29.95
CA LEU A 147 9.85 -9.01 31.37
C LEU A 147 9.91 -7.52 31.74
N CYS A 148 10.62 -6.71 30.95
CA CYS A 148 10.71 -5.27 31.17
C CYS A 148 9.34 -4.59 31.12
N TRP A 149 8.49 -4.96 30.16
CA TRP A 149 7.14 -4.42 30.04
C TRP A 149 6.31 -4.73 31.27
N LYS A 150 6.33 -5.99 31.72
CA LYS A 150 5.60 -6.41 32.91
C LYS A 150 6.12 -5.73 34.18
N ALA A 151 7.44 -5.59 34.33
CA ALA A 151 8.06 -4.94 35.47
C ALA A 151 7.63 -3.47 35.57
N LEU A 152 7.71 -2.73 34.45
CA LEU A 152 7.37 -1.30 34.39
C LEU A 152 5.86 -1.00 34.47
N THR A 153 5.00 -1.93 34.05
CA THR A 153 3.54 -1.75 34.13
C THR A 153 2.95 -2.18 35.48
N LYS A 154 3.62 -3.05 36.25
CA LYS A 154 3.13 -3.54 37.56
C LYS A 154 3.74 -2.82 38.77
N LYS A 155 5.02 -2.40 38.71
CA LYS A 155 5.71 -1.65 39.78
C LYS A 155 6.07 -0.26 39.25
N GLY A 156 5.46 0.79 39.77
CA GLY A 156 5.86 2.17 39.48
C GLY A 156 7.29 2.47 39.93
N SER A 157 7.88 3.58 39.49
CA SER A 157 9.31 3.95 39.66
C SER A 157 9.82 4.18 41.10
N ASN A 158 9.06 3.77 42.12
CA ASN A 158 9.31 4.20 43.49
C ASN A 158 10.52 3.55 44.16
N ASN A 159 11.22 2.58 43.52
CA ASN A 159 12.37 1.86 44.12
C ASN A 159 13.48 1.41 43.13
N THR A 160 13.66 2.08 41.99
CA THR A 160 14.67 1.70 40.97
C THR A 160 15.60 2.87 40.63
N ASP A 161 16.91 2.61 40.51
CA ASP A 161 17.88 3.60 40.03
C ASP A 161 17.46 4.16 38.65
N SER A 162 17.70 5.45 38.43
CA SER A 162 17.24 6.19 37.23
C SER A 162 17.80 5.60 35.94
N ASP A 163 19.08 5.18 35.94
CA ASP A 163 19.76 4.60 34.78
C ASP A 163 19.27 3.18 34.47
N ASP A 164 18.96 2.40 35.51
CA ASP A 164 18.37 1.08 35.37
C ASP A 164 16.94 1.16 34.84
N TYR A 165 16.15 2.13 35.31
CA TYR A 165 14.80 2.40 34.80
C TYR A 165 14.83 2.77 33.30
N ASP A 166 15.75 3.63 32.87
CA ASP A 166 15.89 4.01 31.45
C ASP A 166 16.33 2.83 30.58
N THR A 167 17.22 1.98 31.11
CA THR A 167 17.66 0.75 30.45
C THR A 167 16.50 -0.21 30.24
N LEU A 168 15.67 -0.42 31.26
CA LEU A 168 14.48 -1.27 31.19
C LEU A 168 13.47 -0.75 30.19
N LEU A 169 13.20 0.56 30.23
CA LEU A 169 12.27 1.20 29.31
C LEU A 169 12.72 1.01 27.86
N SER A 170 14.00 1.22 27.56
CA SER A 170 14.58 0.91 26.24
C SER A 170 14.40 -0.57 25.85
N GLY A 171 14.47 -1.49 26.83
CA GLY A 171 14.19 -2.91 26.63
C GLY A 171 12.76 -3.21 26.19
N THR A 172 11.79 -2.32 26.42
CA THR A 172 10.39 -2.53 26.05
C THR A 172 10.03 -2.18 24.61
N LYS A 173 10.92 -1.53 23.86
CA LYS A 173 10.67 -1.10 22.48
C LYS A 173 10.06 -2.19 21.58
N PRO A 174 10.52 -3.46 21.64
CA PRO A 174 9.90 -4.54 20.88
C PRO A 174 8.41 -4.74 21.21
N VAL A 175 8.00 -4.65 22.47
CA VAL A 175 6.57 -4.78 22.84
C VAL A 175 5.75 -3.68 22.18
N VAL A 176 6.21 -2.43 22.25
CA VAL A 176 5.48 -1.29 21.66
C VAL A 176 5.44 -1.36 20.13
N LEU A 177 6.49 -1.79 19.46
CA LEU A 177 6.51 -1.87 17.99
C LEU A 177 5.78 -3.09 17.46
N ASP A 178 5.96 -4.23 18.11
CA ASP A 178 5.63 -5.53 17.54
C ASP A 178 4.35 -6.18 18.10
N MET A 179 3.86 -5.81 19.28
CA MET A 179 2.57 -6.33 19.76
C MET A 179 1.36 -5.63 19.09
N PRO A 180 0.18 -6.28 19.04
CA PRO A 180 -1.09 -5.65 18.64
C PRO A 180 -1.40 -4.37 19.42
N SER A 181 -2.31 -3.54 18.91
CA SER A 181 -2.68 -2.27 19.56
C SER A 181 -3.46 -2.52 20.85
N THR A 182 -4.35 -3.51 20.89
CA THR A 182 -4.99 -3.99 22.13
C THR A 182 -4.04 -4.87 22.96
N GLY A 183 -2.97 -5.35 22.32
CA GLY A 183 -1.81 -6.07 22.85
C GLY A 183 -0.91 -5.30 23.82
N VAL A 184 -1.10 -3.98 23.91
CA VAL A 184 -0.23 -3.06 24.63
C VAL A 184 -1.10 -2.13 25.46
N ASN A 185 -1.36 -2.55 26.70
CA ASN A 185 -1.98 -1.68 27.69
C ASN A 185 -0.90 -0.81 28.31
N PHE A 186 -0.84 0.45 27.89
CA PHE A 186 0.00 1.43 28.54
C PHE A 186 -0.47 1.63 30.00
N PRO A 187 0.44 1.96 30.93
CA PRO A 187 0.09 2.21 32.33
C PRO A 187 -1.03 3.24 32.46
N GLU A 188 -2.03 2.95 33.31
CA GLU A 188 -3.18 3.85 33.52
C GLU A 188 -2.76 5.18 34.16
N LYS A 189 -1.78 5.15 35.08
CA LYS A 189 -1.23 6.34 35.74
C LYS A 189 0.25 6.18 36.00
N LEU A 190 1.05 7.13 35.53
CA LEU A 190 2.49 7.23 35.78
C LEU A 190 2.80 8.43 36.67
N ALA A 191 3.88 8.34 37.47
CA ALA A 191 4.40 9.53 38.13
C ALA A 191 4.95 10.52 37.10
N LYS A 192 4.85 11.82 37.39
CA LYS A 192 5.25 12.92 36.51
C LYS A 192 6.66 12.76 35.90
N LYS A 193 7.62 12.28 36.70
CA LYS A 193 9.02 12.03 36.26
C LYS A 193 9.12 10.91 35.21
N ASP A 194 8.24 9.91 35.28
CA ASP A 194 8.24 8.75 34.40
C ASP A 194 7.53 9.00 33.09
N VAL A 195 6.48 9.84 33.09
CA VAL A 195 5.77 10.25 31.86
C VAL A 195 6.76 10.78 30.82
N LYS A 196 7.71 11.62 31.23
CA LYS A 196 8.75 12.18 30.35
C LYS A 196 9.67 11.12 29.76
N LYS A 197 10.05 10.13 30.56
CA LYS A 197 10.91 9.00 30.14
C LYS A 197 10.17 8.14 29.11
N TRP A 198 8.93 7.77 29.39
CA TRP A 198 8.06 7.02 28.47
C TRP A 198 7.85 7.76 27.15
N ALA A 199 7.49 9.04 27.22
CA ALA A 199 7.32 9.86 26.03
C ALA A 199 8.60 9.90 25.19
N LYS A 200 9.79 10.08 25.81
CA LYS A 200 11.07 10.03 25.09
C LYS A 200 11.25 8.73 24.29
N MET A 201 11.01 7.58 24.92
CA MET A 201 11.09 6.29 24.22
C MET A 201 10.10 6.19 23.05
N LEU A 202 8.86 6.63 23.24
CA LEU A 202 7.82 6.59 22.21
C LEU A 202 8.16 7.46 21.00
N ARG A 203 8.74 8.65 21.24
CA ARG A 203 9.21 9.55 20.18
C ARG A 203 10.31 8.92 19.33
N GLU A 204 11.25 8.21 19.95
CA GLU A 204 12.34 7.51 19.24
C GLU A 204 11.81 6.43 18.27
N MET A 205 10.61 5.90 18.52
CA MET A 205 9.96 4.85 17.74
C MET A 205 8.92 5.36 16.74
N TYR A 206 8.70 6.67 16.65
CA TYR A 206 7.60 7.26 15.88
C TYR A 206 7.60 6.81 14.41
N VAL A 207 8.77 6.80 13.75
CA VAL A 207 8.89 6.47 12.32
C VAL A 207 8.48 5.02 12.03
N ASP A 208 8.85 4.10 12.93
CA ASP A 208 8.59 2.66 12.77
C ASP A 208 7.17 2.25 13.23
N MET A 209 6.44 3.16 13.89
CA MET A 209 5.09 2.93 14.41
C MET A 209 4.01 3.11 13.33
N ARG A 210 2.99 2.23 13.31
CA ARG A 210 1.79 2.34 12.46
C ARG A 210 0.91 3.53 12.84
N GLU A 211 0.17 4.11 11.90
CA GLU A 211 -0.66 5.32 12.13
C GLU A 211 -1.71 5.15 13.23
N GLU A 212 -2.45 4.03 13.23
CA GLU A 212 -3.43 3.69 14.27
C GLU A 212 -2.80 3.69 15.68
N LYS A 213 -1.59 3.14 15.79
CA LYS A 213 -0.85 3.06 17.06
C LYS A 213 -0.32 4.43 17.50
N ARG A 214 0.05 5.30 16.55
CA ARG A 214 0.43 6.70 16.85
C ARG A 214 -0.73 7.49 17.43
N ALA A 215 -1.95 7.30 16.91
CA ALA A 215 -3.15 7.93 17.46
C ALA A 215 -3.46 7.45 18.89
N LYS A 216 -3.32 6.14 19.15
CA LYS A 216 -3.47 5.56 20.49
C LYS A 216 -2.44 6.11 21.48
N VAL A 217 -1.18 6.22 21.07
CA VAL A 217 -0.11 6.81 21.88
C VAL A 217 -0.42 8.26 22.22
N LEU A 218 -0.87 9.07 21.25
CA LEU A 218 -1.27 10.45 21.50
C LEU A 218 -2.40 10.53 22.55
N GLY A 219 -3.42 9.68 22.43
CA GLY A 219 -4.54 9.62 23.38
C GLY A 219 -4.04 9.31 24.80
N TRP A 220 -3.17 8.31 24.93
CA TRP A 220 -2.56 7.95 26.20
C TRP A 220 -1.68 9.07 26.78
N GLU A 221 -0.79 9.67 25.99
CA GLU A 221 0.09 10.75 26.46
C GLU A 221 -0.72 11.98 26.89
N LYS A 222 -1.75 12.34 26.14
CA LYS A 222 -2.67 13.43 26.48
C LYS A 222 -3.32 13.18 27.85
N GLU A 223 -3.81 11.98 28.07
CA GLU A 223 -4.42 11.60 29.35
C GLU A 223 -3.40 11.64 30.49
N GLN A 224 -2.18 11.10 30.30
CA GLN A 224 -1.12 11.18 31.32
C GLN A 224 -0.77 12.62 31.68
N ILE A 225 -0.72 13.52 30.70
CA ILE A 225 -0.43 14.95 30.92
C ILE A 225 -1.60 15.60 31.68
N THR A 226 -2.85 15.42 31.26
CA THR A 226 -4.00 16.06 31.92
C THR A 226 -4.19 15.58 33.35
N GLN A 227 -4.02 14.28 33.60
CA GLN A 227 -4.15 13.73 34.94
C GLN A 227 -3.03 14.21 35.88
N ASN A 228 -1.77 14.14 35.46
CA ASN A 228 -0.64 14.44 36.34
C ASN A 228 -0.40 15.94 36.57
N TYR A 229 -0.76 16.78 35.62
CA TYR A 229 -0.46 18.20 35.68
C TYR A 229 -1.68 19.05 35.99
N PHE A 230 -2.90 18.54 35.75
CA PHE A 230 -4.13 19.33 35.86
C PHE A 230 -5.23 18.62 36.67
N GLY A 231 -5.02 17.38 37.14
CA GLY A 231 -5.95 16.67 38.01
C GLY A 231 -7.31 16.37 37.36
N CYS A 232 -7.35 16.24 36.04
CA CYS A 232 -8.59 16.01 35.29
C CYS A 232 -8.42 14.98 34.16
N THR A 233 -9.53 14.37 33.72
CA THR A 233 -9.54 13.37 32.65
C THR A 233 -10.18 13.88 31.36
N THR A 234 -9.67 13.41 30.21
CA THR A 234 -10.26 13.68 28.89
C THR A 234 -11.20 12.56 28.41
N MET A 235 -11.22 11.41 29.10
CA MET A 235 -12.03 10.24 28.76
C MET A 235 -13.53 10.39 29.10
N PRO A 236 -14.44 9.70 28.38
CA PRO A 236 -15.87 9.64 28.72
C PRO A 236 -16.15 8.86 30.03
N LYS A 237 -17.29 9.14 30.68
CA LYS A 237 -17.69 8.54 31.99
C LYS A 237 -18.03 7.03 31.97
N SER A 238 -17.92 6.32 30.85
CA SER A 238 -18.42 4.93 30.74
C SER A 238 -17.51 3.88 31.39
N ASP A 239 -16.29 4.23 31.80
CA ASP A 239 -15.42 3.31 32.52
C ASP A 239 -15.65 3.41 34.02
N SER A 240 -16.48 2.51 34.53
CA SER A 240 -16.81 2.28 35.95
C SER A 240 -15.61 2.03 36.90
N LYS A 241 -14.35 2.25 36.47
CA LYS A 241 -13.14 2.10 37.27
C LYS A 241 -12.26 3.35 37.37
N SER A 242 -12.55 4.47 36.69
CA SER A 242 -11.84 5.72 36.96
C SER A 242 -12.44 6.40 38.19
N GLY A 243 -11.82 6.22 39.37
CA GLY A 243 -12.25 6.89 40.58
C GLY A 243 -12.34 8.42 40.40
N GLU A 244 -13.45 9.01 40.87
CA GLU A 244 -13.73 10.42 41.24
C GLU A 244 -13.14 11.61 40.43
N MET A 245 -12.41 11.41 39.34
CA MET A 245 -11.69 12.49 38.68
C MET A 245 -12.60 13.20 37.66
N GLN A 246 -12.76 14.51 37.84
CA GLN A 246 -13.66 15.29 36.99
C GLN A 246 -13.11 15.45 35.57
N ARG A 247 -14.02 15.58 34.61
CA ARG A 247 -13.67 15.84 33.21
C ARG A 247 -13.00 17.21 33.09
N CYS A 248 -11.93 17.31 32.31
CA CYS A 248 -11.25 18.58 32.08
C CYS A 248 -12.23 19.62 31.52
N LYS A 249 -12.31 20.78 32.18
CA LYS A 249 -13.06 21.94 31.66
C LYS A 249 -12.40 22.42 30.36
N SER A 250 -13.19 22.93 29.42
CA SER A 250 -12.69 23.49 28.15
C SER A 250 -11.73 24.68 28.33
N SER A 251 -11.75 25.34 29.50
CA SER A 251 -10.84 26.43 29.86
C SER A 251 -9.42 25.98 30.25
N VAL A 252 -9.19 24.69 30.52
CA VAL A 252 -7.89 24.18 30.97
C VAL A 252 -6.85 24.31 29.85
N LYS A 253 -5.81 25.12 30.09
CA LYS A 253 -4.69 25.33 29.16
C LYS A 253 -3.61 24.26 29.33
N TRP A 254 -3.96 23.01 29.00
CA TRP A 254 -3.11 21.86 29.26
C TRP A 254 -1.86 21.76 28.38
N LEU A 255 -1.85 22.41 27.21
CA LEU A 255 -0.78 22.33 26.22
C LEU A 255 0.32 23.37 26.51
N ASN A 256 1.03 23.21 27.62
CA ASN A 256 2.16 24.07 28.02
C ASN A 256 3.51 23.64 27.38
N SER A 257 4.62 24.34 27.69
CA SER A 257 5.95 24.05 27.11
C SER A 257 6.43 22.62 27.39
N ASP A 258 6.13 22.11 28.59
CA ASP A 258 6.48 20.75 29.01
C ASP A 258 5.66 19.70 28.24
N ALA A 259 4.35 19.94 28.06
CA ALA A 259 3.47 19.10 27.28
C ALA A 259 3.89 19.06 25.79
N LEU A 260 4.22 20.20 25.19
CA LEU A 260 4.69 20.29 23.80
C LEU A 260 5.98 19.48 23.56
N MET A 261 6.95 19.57 24.48
CA MET A 261 8.17 18.74 24.41
C MET A 261 7.88 17.25 24.63
N THR A 262 6.95 16.94 25.53
CA THR A 262 6.59 15.56 25.85
C THR A 262 5.96 14.88 24.63
N LEU A 263 4.99 15.52 23.97
CA LEU A 263 4.31 14.99 22.78
C LEU A 263 5.23 14.87 21.55
N GLY A 264 6.14 15.83 21.34
CA GLY A 264 7.08 15.83 20.21
C GLY A 264 6.41 15.59 18.84
N PRO A 265 6.76 14.53 18.07
CA PRO A 265 6.17 14.29 16.75
C PRO A 265 4.70 13.89 16.81
N PHE A 266 4.17 13.41 17.94
CA PHE A 266 2.75 13.09 18.10
C PHE A 266 1.87 14.35 18.09
N LEU A 267 2.45 15.54 18.23
CA LEU A 267 1.76 16.81 18.00
C LEU A 267 1.06 16.85 16.65
N SER A 268 1.59 16.17 15.61
CA SER A 268 0.98 16.15 14.27
C SER A 268 -0.40 15.51 14.19
N TYR A 269 -0.81 14.76 15.22
CA TYR A 269 -2.09 14.04 15.30
C TYR A 269 -3.11 14.76 16.21
N LEU A 270 -2.74 15.89 16.82
CA LEU A 270 -3.66 16.69 17.63
C LEU A 270 -4.80 17.25 16.78
N LYS A 271 -5.98 17.40 17.39
CA LYS A 271 -7.10 18.10 16.75
C LYS A 271 -6.78 19.60 16.72
N ALA A 272 -7.30 20.31 15.72
CA ALA A 272 -7.08 21.76 15.61
C ALA A 272 -7.56 22.53 16.87
N ALA A 273 -8.62 22.05 17.52
CA ALA A 273 -9.14 22.62 18.77
C ALA A 273 -8.20 22.43 19.98
N ASP A 274 -7.35 21.40 19.98
CA ASP A 274 -6.40 21.17 21.07
C ASP A 274 -5.35 22.29 21.18
N LEU A 275 -5.09 23.01 20.08
CA LEU A 275 -4.18 24.17 20.06
C LEU A 275 -4.72 25.37 20.85
N ASP A 276 -6.04 25.46 21.05
CA ASP A 276 -6.65 26.52 21.84
C ASP A 276 -6.36 26.34 23.34
N SER A 277 -5.94 25.14 23.75
CA SER A 277 -5.46 24.83 25.10
C SER A 277 -4.00 25.24 25.34
N SER A 278 -3.34 25.92 24.40
CA SER A 278 -1.97 26.44 24.60
C SER A 278 -1.95 27.98 24.74
N PRO A 279 -1.34 28.53 25.81
CA PRO A 279 -1.10 29.97 25.92
C PRO A 279 -0.25 30.50 24.75
N LYS A 280 -0.52 31.74 24.33
CA LYS A 280 0.13 32.33 23.15
C LYS A 280 1.64 32.48 23.36
N GLU A 281 2.04 32.94 24.54
CA GLU A 281 3.42 33.21 24.96
C GLU A 281 4.25 31.91 24.97
N VAL A 282 3.63 30.81 25.40
CA VAL A 282 4.24 29.48 25.44
C VAL A 282 4.55 28.97 24.02
N LEU A 283 3.58 29.05 23.09
CA LEU A 283 3.81 28.66 21.70
C LEU A 283 4.88 29.53 21.04
N GLN A 284 4.90 30.83 21.35
CA GLN A 284 5.90 31.76 20.86
C GLN A 284 7.32 31.38 21.30
N GLU A 285 7.52 31.13 22.59
CA GLU A 285 8.81 30.74 23.13
C GLU A 285 9.26 29.38 22.58
N PHE A 286 8.34 28.43 22.49
CA PHE A 286 8.59 27.10 21.93
C PHE A 286 9.05 27.14 20.46
N PHE A 287 8.44 28.04 19.67
CA PHE A 287 8.86 28.29 18.29
C PHE A 287 10.19 29.04 18.21
N LYS A 288 10.34 30.13 18.96
CA LYS A 288 11.57 30.96 18.96
C LYS A 288 12.79 30.18 19.45
N SER A 289 12.63 29.21 20.35
CA SER A 289 13.73 28.34 20.81
C SER A 289 14.14 27.27 19.80
N GLY A 290 13.38 27.06 18.71
CA GLY A 290 13.66 26.02 17.71
C GLY A 290 13.13 24.63 18.07
N LYS A 291 12.62 24.44 19.29
CA LYS A 291 12.08 23.17 19.80
C LYS A 291 10.93 22.60 18.93
N LEU A 292 10.16 23.46 18.28
CA LEU A 292 9.11 23.03 17.35
C LEU A 292 9.65 22.25 16.15
N LYS A 293 10.78 22.70 15.57
CA LYS A 293 11.44 22.03 14.45
C LYS A 293 11.92 20.64 14.85
N GLU A 294 12.47 20.53 16.06
CA GLU A 294 12.95 19.27 16.63
C GLU A 294 11.79 18.32 16.89
N ALA A 295 10.72 18.80 17.53
CA ALA A 295 9.51 18.04 17.80
C ALA A 295 8.89 17.44 16.52
N LEU A 296 8.76 18.25 15.47
CA LEU A 296 8.16 17.83 14.19
C LEU A 296 9.17 17.20 13.21
N GLY A 297 10.43 17.04 13.58
CA GLY A 297 11.49 16.55 12.69
C GLY A 297 11.20 15.20 12.02
N PRO A 298 10.68 14.18 12.75
CA PRO A 298 10.31 12.87 12.19
C PRO A 298 9.04 12.89 11.32
N VAL A 299 8.22 13.95 11.44
CA VAL A 299 6.94 14.05 10.74
C VAL A 299 7.20 14.27 9.25
N ARG A 300 6.50 13.51 8.40
CA ARG A 300 6.60 13.64 6.93
C ARG A 300 5.38 14.29 6.31
N ARG A 301 4.25 14.27 7.02
CA ARG A 301 2.96 14.76 6.54
C ARG A 301 2.11 15.20 7.72
N MET A 302 1.33 16.25 7.54
CA MET A 302 0.40 16.76 8.54
C MET A 302 -0.97 16.96 7.93
N VAL A 303 -2.00 16.84 8.77
CA VAL A 303 -3.34 17.26 8.42
C VAL A 303 -3.32 18.77 8.12
N PRO A 304 -3.75 19.23 6.92
CA PRO A 304 -3.62 20.62 6.53
C PRO A 304 -4.27 21.60 7.49
N ARG A 305 -5.41 21.22 8.07
CA ARG A 305 -6.12 22.07 9.03
C ARG A 305 -5.33 22.29 10.30
N PHE A 306 -4.81 21.21 10.90
CA PHE A 306 -3.95 21.31 12.07
C PHE A 306 -2.70 22.15 11.77
N ALA A 307 -2.01 21.86 10.67
CA ALA A 307 -0.80 22.58 10.27
C ALA A 307 -1.06 24.08 10.06
N LYS A 308 -2.15 24.45 9.39
CA LYS A 308 -2.53 25.86 9.18
C LYS A 308 -2.92 26.56 10.48
N ARG A 309 -3.69 25.91 11.35
CA ARG A 309 -4.07 26.47 12.65
C ARG A 309 -2.84 26.71 13.52
N LEU A 310 -1.91 25.74 13.55
CA LEU A 310 -0.64 25.88 14.27
C LEU A 310 0.19 27.02 13.70
N LEU A 311 0.37 27.08 12.37
CA LEU A 311 1.10 28.15 11.72
C LEU A 311 0.47 29.53 11.99
N GLN A 312 -0.86 29.64 11.94
CA GLN A 312 -1.58 30.88 12.27
C GLN A 312 -1.28 31.34 13.69
N ARG A 313 -1.39 30.43 14.68
CA ARG A 313 -1.07 30.74 16.08
C ARG A 313 0.37 31.21 16.24
N LEU A 314 1.32 30.62 15.51
CA LEU A 314 2.73 31.05 15.52
C LEU A 314 2.94 32.43 14.88
N GLN A 315 2.22 32.74 13.81
CA GLN A 315 2.29 34.03 13.13
C GLN A 315 1.68 35.16 13.97
N GLU A 316 0.63 34.89 14.75
CA GLU A 316 0.08 35.85 15.73
C GLU A 316 1.10 36.25 16.80
N CYS A 317 2.15 35.46 16.99
CA CYS A 317 3.17 35.66 18.02
C CYS A 317 4.34 36.56 17.59
N CYS A 318 4.46 36.96 16.32
CA CYS A 318 5.56 37.82 15.85
C CYS A 318 5.03 38.95 14.96
N ARG A 319 5.69 40.11 14.97
CA ARG A 319 5.43 41.14 13.94
C ARG A 319 5.84 40.59 12.55
N LYS A 320 5.20 41.05 11.48
CA LYS A 320 5.41 40.49 10.13
C LYS A 320 6.88 40.57 9.67
N GLU A 321 7.61 41.64 10.02
CA GLU A 321 9.04 41.75 9.69
C GLU A 321 9.95 40.82 10.52
N GLU A 322 9.54 40.43 11.73
CA GLU A 322 10.32 39.61 12.67
C GLU A 322 10.17 38.09 12.44
N PHE A 323 9.16 37.67 11.68
CA PHE A 323 8.88 36.24 11.47
C PHE A 323 9.81 35.59 10.43
N ALA A 324 10.17 36.32 9.37
CA ALA A 324 10.96 35.78 8.26
C ALA A 324 12.36 35.25 8.67
N PRO A 325 13.11 35.91 9.58
CA PRO A 325 14.39 35.37 10.09
C PRO A 325 14.27 34.03 10.83
N HIS A 326 13.08 33.67 11.33
CA HIS A 326 12.84 32.43 12.09
C HIS A 326 12.25 31.29 11.26
N MET A 327 12.08 31.45 9.94
CA MET A 327 11.42 30.45 9.09
C MET A 327 12.11 29.07 9.09
N GLU A 328 13.43 29.02 9.33
CA GLU A 328 14.17 27.75 9.46
C GLU A 328 13.71 26.89 10.65
N LYS A 329 13.01 27.50 11.62
CA LYS A 329 12.44 26.85 12.81
C LYS A 329 11.04 26.28 12.57
N LEU A 330 10.44 26.50 11.40
CA LEU A 330 9.12 25.94 11.06
C LEU A 330 9.15 24.44 10.83
N GLY A 331 10.30 23.88 10.45
CA GLY A 331 10.38 22.48 10.05
C GLY A 331 9.40 22.17 8.92
N MET A 332 8.58 21.14 9.07
CA MET A 332 7.56 20.76 8.08
C MET A 332 6.42 21.78 7.91
N LEU A 333 6.21 22.69 8.85
CA LEU A 333 5.17 23.73 8.71
C LEU A 333 5.47 24.72 7.57
N VAL A 334 6.73 24.76 7.10
CA VAL A 334 7.11 25.55 5.93
C VAL A 334 6.28 25.20 4.68
N CYS A 335 5.79 23.96 4.57
CA CYS A 335 4.94 23.52 3.46
C CYS A 335 3.54 24.17 3.45
N TYR A 336 3.17 24.86 4.53
CA TYR A 336 1.90 25.59 4.66
C TYR A 336 2.13 27.10 4.79
N TYR A 337 3.39 27.55 4.76
CA TYR A 337 3.76 28.94 4.92
C TYR A 337 3.59 29.74 3.62
N ASN A 338 2.90 30.88 3.73
CA ASN A 338 2.77 31.86 2.66
C ASN A 338 3.76 33.01 2.94
N PRO A 339 4.90 33.07 2.25
CA PRO A 339 5.87 34.14 2.44
C PRO A 339 5.37 35.49 1.89
N PRO A 340 5.91 36.61 2.39
CA PRO A 340 5.72 37.92 1.74
C PRO A 340 6.30 37.90 0.32
N GLN A 341 5.76 38.76 -0.56
CA GLN A 341 6.12 38.74 -1.99
C GLN A 341 7.57 39.17 -2.27
N ASN A 342 8.14 40.08 -1.48
CA ASN A 342 9.49 40.60 -1.69
C ASN A 342 10.46 40.03 -0.65
N LEU A 343 10.99 38.83 -0.90
CA LEU A 343 12.05 38.23 -0.08
C LEU A 343 13.43 38.67 -0.57
N THR A 344 14.35 38.91 0.37
CA THR A 344 15.77 39.10 0.02
C THR A 344 16.35 37.81 -0.55
N ARG A 345 17.40 37.92 -1.37
CA ARG A 345 18.05 36.76 -2.00
C ARG A 345 18.45 35.66 -1.01
N ASN A 346 19.00 36.04 0.14
CA ASN A 346 19.39 35.10 1.19
C ASN A 346 18.18 34.37 1.80
N LEU A 347 17.06 35.08 2.02
CA LEU A 347 15.82 34.47 2.50
C LEU A 347 15.19 33.57 1.42
N SER A 348 15.19 33.97 0.15
CA SER A 348 14.72 33.12 -0.96
C SER A 348 15.51 31.82 -1.04
N LYS A 349 16.84 31.87 -0.94
CA LYS A 349 17.73 30.70 -0.90
C LYS A 349 17.40 29.76 0.25
N LYS A 350 17.33 30.31 1.48
CA LYS A 350 17.00 29.54 2.67
C LYS A 350 15.61 28.90 2.54
N LEU A 351 14.61 29.63 2.06
CA LEU A 351 13.25 29.12 1.90
C LEU A 351 13.19 28.00 0.85
N LEU A 352 13.85 28.12 -0.29
CA LEU A 352 13.94 27.04 -1.29
C LEU A 352 14.51 25.76 -0.67
N SER A 353 15.59 25.85 0.09
CA SER A 353 16.20 24.69 0.76
C SER A 353 15.24 24.01 1.75
N LEU A 354 14.41 24.78 2.46
CA LEU A 354 13.42 24.25 3.40
C LEU A 354 12.25 23.57 2.66
N LEU A 355 11.83 24.14 1.52
CA LEU A 355 10.75 23.61 0.70
C LEU A 355 11.11 22.31 -0.03
N GLU A 356 12.39 21.91 -0.09
CA GLU A 356 12.79 20.62 -0.66
C GLU A 356 12.19 19.41 0.06
N ARG A 357 11.79 19.57 1.34
CA ARG A 357 11.12 18.52 2.12
C ARG A 357 9.62 18.44 1.86
N CYS A 358 9.06 19.42 1.16
CA CYS A 358 7.65 19.43 0.79
C CYS A 358 7.43 18.66 -0.51
N ASP A 359 6.37 17.87 -0.55
CA ASP A 359 5.95 17.21 -1.78
C ASP A 359 5.26 18.22 -2.71
N ASP A 360 5.81 18.39 -3.91
CA ASP A 360 5.24 19.28 -4.94
C ASP A 360 3.93 18.73 -5.50
N ASP A 361 3.69 17.42 -5.35
CA ASP A 361 2.47 16.78 -5.82
C ASP A 361 1.28 17.02 -4.88
N SER A 362 1.51 17.00 -3.57
CA SER A 362 0.47 17.25 -2.56
C SER A 362 0.18 18.74 -2.32
N TYR A 363 1.08 19.65 -2.71
CA TYR A 363 0.93 21.10 -2.48
C TYR A 363 1.22 21.96 -3.72
N PRO A 364 0.26 22.15 -4.64
CA PRO A 364 0.47 22.95 -5.86
C PRO A 364 0.93 24.40 -5.60
N ARG A 365 0.55 24.98 -4.46
CA ARG A 365 1.01 26.30 -4.03
C ARG A 365 2.52 26.34 -3.78
N ILE A 366 3.09 25.27 -3.24
CA ILE A 366 4.52 25.15 -2.97
C ILE A 366 5.31 25.04 -4.27
N LYS A 367 4.81 24.27 -5.24
CA LYS A 367 5.40 24.22 -6.59
C LYS A 367 5.48 25.63 -7.22
N LYS A 368 4.40 26.40 -7.13
CA LYS A 368 4.37 27.79 -7.61
C LYS A 368 5.37 28.68 -6.87
N LEU A 369 5.46 28.54 -5.55
CA LEU A 369 6.41 29.30 -4.74
C LEU A 369 7.85 28.96 -5.12
N LYS A 370 8.19 27.68 -5.30
CA LYS A 370 9.51 27.24 -5.79
C LYS A 370 9.83 27.82 -7.16
N LYS A 371 8.89 27.80 -8.11
CA LYS A 371 9.04 28.41 -9.45
C LYS A 371 9.36 29.90 -9.34
N TYR A 372 8.61 30.65 -8.52
CA TYR A 372 8.85 32.08 -8.29
C TYR A 372 10.23 32.37 -7.69
N LEU A 373 10.59 31.66 -6.61
CA LEU A 373 11.86 31.86 -5.92
C LEU A 373 13.07 31.43 -6.77
N ALA A 374 12.94 30.35 -7.55
CA ALA A 374 14.00 29.90 -8.44
C ALA A 374 14.23 30.90 -9.58
N ASN A 375 13.15 31.42 -10.18
CA ASN A 375 13.25 32.41 -11.26
C ASN A 375 13.87 33.73 -10.79
N SER A 376 13.53 34.20 -9.57
CA SER A 376 14.12 35.44 -9.03
C SER A 376 15.61 35.32 -8.69
N MET A 377 16.12 34.09 -8.51
CA MET A 377 17.54 33.86 -8.26
C MET A 377 18.39 33.85 -9.55
N ILE A 378 17.82 33.54 -10.72
CA ILE A 378 18.56 33.38 -11.99
C ILE A 378 18.58 34.65 -12.85
N SER A 379 17.74 35.65 -12.54
CA SER A 379 17.66 36.88 -13.34
C SER A 379 18.90 37.80 -13.26
N ASN A 380 20.02 37.37 -12.64
CA ASN A 380 21.25 38.17 -12.45
C ASN A 380 22.53 37.45 -12.95
N VAL A 381 23.63 38.21 -13.03
CA VAL A 381 24.75 38.07 -13.98
C VAL A 381 25.67 36.83 -13.78
N ASN A 382 25.54 35.99 -12.74
CA ASN A 382 26.45 34.85 -12.53
C ASN A 382 25.75 33.48 -12.34
N ILE A 383 25.23 32.98 -13.46
CA ILE A 383 24.44 31.75 -13.59
C ILE A 383 25.15 30.49 -13.03
N SER A 384 26.48 30.37 -13.15
CA SER A 384 27.22 29.14 -12.80
C SER A 384 27.28 28.86 -11.29
N GLN A 385 27.49 29.90 -10.47
CA GLN A 385 27.50 29.79 -9.02
C GLN A 385 26.06 29.65 -8.49
N GLU A 386 25.12 30.38 -9.08
CA GLU A 386 23.68 30.38 -8.73
C GLU A 386 23.00 29.03 -8.95
N LEU A 387 23.36 28.31 -10.01
CA LEU A 387 22.81 26.97 -10.29
C LEU A 387 23.17 25.94 -9.23
N GLN A 388 24.38 26.05 -8.66
CA GLN A 388 24.74 25.20 -7.55
C GLN A 388 23.93 25.53 -6.30
N GLU A 389 23.42 26.74 -6.13
CA GLU A 389 22.67 27.13 -4.94
C GLU A 389 21.19 26.75 -4.99
N LEU A 390 20.63 26.52 -6.19
CA LEU A 390 19.23 26.13 -6.37
C LEU A 390 18.90 24.71 -5.89
N GLY A 391 19.92 23.87 -5.70
CA GLY A 391 19.72 22.49 -5.24
C GLY A 391 18.67 21.77 -6.09
N LYS A 392 17.66 21.18 -5.44
CA LYS A 392 16.56 20.50 -6.15
C LYS A 392 15.62 21.43 -6.91
N SER A 393 15.58 22.70 -6.57
CA SER A 393 14.69 23.68 -7.20
C SER A 393 15.09 24.04 -8.63
N ILE A 394 16.22 23.54 -9.14
CA ILE A 394 16.58 23.61 -10.56
C ILE A 394 15.49 23.00 -11.47
N THR A 395 14.75 21.99 -10.99
CA THR A 395 13.61 21.40 -11.73
C THR A 395 12.38 22.31 -11.76
N SER A 396 12.40 23.45 -11.08
CA SER A 396 11.32 24.45 -11.15
C SER A 396 11.54 25.47 -12.28
N LEU A 397 12.69 25.42 -12.97
CA LEU A 397 13.03 26.34 -14.04
C LEU A 397 12.39 25.93 -15.36
N PRO A 398 11.90 26.88 -16.17
CA PRO A 398 11.44 26.59 -17.51
C PRO A 398 12.52 25.93 -18.38
N ALA A 399 12.13 25.05 -19.29
CA ALA A 399 13.06 24.40 -20.24
C ALA A 399 13.83 25.44 -21.09
N THR A 400 13.20 26.58 -21.41
CA THR A 400 13.81 27.70 -22.14
C THR A 400 14.91 28.41 -21.35
N THR A 401 14.82 28.42 -20.02
CA THR A 401 15.89 28.94 -19.15
C THR A 401 17.03 27.93 -19.10
N LEU A 402 16.71 26.63 -18.95
CA LEU A 402 17.72 25.58 -18.90
C LEU A 402 18.58 25.52 -20.16
N SER A 403 17.99 25.71 -21.35
CA SER A 403 18.72 25.66 -22.63
C SER A 403 19.76 26.77 -22.81
N LYS A 404 19.59 27.91 -22.12
CA LYS A 404 20.51 29.07 -22.16
C LYS A 404 21.76 28.86 -21.30
N ILE A 405 21.73 27.93 -20.35
CA ILE A 405 22.83 27.67 -19.42
C ILE A 405 23.93 26.85 -20.11
N PRO A 406 25.24 27.13 -19.89
CA PRO A 406 26.33 26.28 -20.40
C PRO A 406 26.22 24.81 -19.97
N SER A 407 26.53 23.88 -20.89
CA SER A 407 26.39 22.44 -20.66
C SER A 407 27.28 21.92 -19.52
N ALA A 408 28.48 22.47 -19.37
CA ALA A 408 29.40 22.12 -18.28
C ALA A 408 28.83 22.46 -16.89
N ASP A 409 28.18 23.62 -16.76
CA ASP A 409 27.56 24.05 -15.50
C ASP A 409 26.32 23.21 -15.16
N LEU A 410 25.50 22.88 -16.16
CA LEU A 410 24.37 21.97 -16.01
C LEU A 410 24.81 20.57 -15.56
N LEU A 411 25.83 20.00 -16.22
CA LEU A 411 26.38 18.70 -15.84
C LEU A 411 26.94 18.73 -14.42
N LYS A 412 27.65 19.80 -14.03
CA LYS A 412 28.16 19.97 -12.67
C LYS A 412 27.02 20.04 -11.65
N ALA A 413 25.95 20.77 -11.94
CA ALA A 413 24.76 20.85 -11.09
C ALA A 413 24.04 19.49 -10.96
N ILE A 414 23.82 18.79 -12.07
CA ILE A 414 23.18 17.46 -12.08
C ILE A 414 24.02 16.43 -11.31
N ARG A 415 25.34 16.41 -11.52
CA ARG A 415 26.26 15.49 -10.83
C ARG A 415 26.32 15.72 -9.32
N LYS A 416 26.32 16.98 -8.88
CA LYS A 416 26.43 17.34 -7.46
C LYS A 416 25.26 16.81 -6.61
N TYR A 417 24.05 16.79 -7.18
CA TYR A 417 22.86 16.55 -6.37
C TYR A 417 22.21 15.17 -6.52
N ARG A 418 22.66 14.31 -7.47
CA ARG A 418 22.28 12.87 -7.64
C ARG A 418 20.74 12.58 -7.61
N PRO A 419 20.31 11.33 -7.89
CA PRO A 419 19.67 10.89 -9.13
C PRO A 419 18.14 11.06 -9.20
N ASP A 420 17.47 11.70 -8.25
CA ASP A 420 16.00 11.56 -8.10
C ASP A 420 15.17 12.75 -8.61
N TYR A 421 15.78 13.67 -9.36
CA TYR A 421 15.06 14.80 -9.96
C TYR A 421 13.91 14.38 -10.87
N LYS A 422 12.71 14.90 -10.57
CA LYS A 422 11.50 14.81 -11.40
C LYS A 422 11.51 15.95 -12.44
N TRP A 423 12.26 15.77 -13.52
CA TRP A 423 12.25 16.70 -14.66
C TRP A 423 10.97 16.52 -15.49
N THR A 424 10.41 17.60 -16.03
CA THR A 424 9.35 17.53 -17.05
C THR A 424 9.91 17.02 -18.39
N ARG A 425 9.03 16.59 -19.31
CA ARG A 425 9.45 16.13 -20.65
C ARG A 425 10.25 17.20 -21.38
N GLY A 426 9.77 18.44 -21.43
CA GLY A 426 10.47 19.56 -22.05
C GLY A 426 11.83 19.85 -21.39
N GLN A 427 11.94 19.77 -20.06
CA GLN A 427 13.22 19.95 -19.36
C GLN A 427 14.23 18.84 -19.71
N LYS A 428 13.82 17.57 -19.66
CA LYS A 428 14.70 16.44 -20.00
C LYS A 428 15.25 16.60 -21.41
N ARG A 429 14.43 17.01 -22.38
CA ARG A 429 14.88 17.22 -23.76
C ARG A 429 15.77 18.43 -23.94
N ALA A 430 15.46 19.56 -23.30
CA ALA A 430 16.36 20.72 -23.31
C ALA A 430 17.75 20.36 -22.77
N LEU A 431 17.80 19.59 -21.67
CA LEU A 431 19.04 19.09 -21.09
C LEU A 431 19.74 18.09 -22.03
N LEU A 432 19.01 17.12 -22.59
CA LEU A 432 19.58 16.13 -23.49
C LEU A 432 20.21 16.77 -24.74
N ARG A 433 19.47 17.67 -25.41
CA ARG A 433 19.97 18.42 -26.58
C ARG A 433 21.21 19.24 -26.23
N LYS A 434 21.24 19.83 -25.04
CA LYS A 434 22.37 20.68 -24.61
C LYS A 434 23.61 19.87 -24.22
N ILE A 435 23.43 18.70 -23.63
CA ILE A 435 24.52 17.88 -23.10
C ILE A 435 25.07 16.93 -24.17
N VAL A 436 24.19 16.21 -24.88
CA VAL A 436 24.56 15.16 -25.84
C VAL A 436 24.61 15.70 -27.28
N GLY A 437 23.95 16.82 -27.56
CA GLY A 437 23.86 17.41 -28.89
C GLY A 437 22.82 16.72 -29.80
N SER A 438 22.67 17.21 -31.02
CA SER A 438 21.79 16.63 -32.06
C SER A 438 22.41 15.43 -32.81
N LYS A 439 23.57 14.93 -32.38
CA LYS A 439 24.33 13.92 -33.12
C LYS A 439 23.75 12.53 -32.89
N LYS A 440 23.19 11.94 -33.96
CA LYS A 440 22.64 10.59 -34.01
C LYS A 440 23.67 9.53 -33.59
N CYS A 441 23.28 8.67 -32.65
CA CYS A 441 23.81 7.33 -32.39
C CYS A 441 25.35 7.21 -32.31
N LYS A 442 26.00 7.98 -31.43
CA LYS A 442 27.41 7.79 -31.08
C LYS A 442 27.58 6.94 -29.82
N ASP A 443 28.75 6.33 -29.67
CA ASP A 443 29.19 5.73 -28.41
C ASP A 443 29.17 6.77 -27.29
N ILE A 444 28.71 6.37 -26.11
CA ILE A 444 28.72 7.18 -24.89
C ILE A 444 29.64 6.51 -23.87
N SER A 445 30.51 7.29 -23.24
CA SER A 445 31.38 6.78 -22.17
C SER A 445 30.59 6.52 -20.89
N ARG A 446 31.13 5.66 -20.01
CA ARG A 446 30.54 5.40 -18.69
C ARG A 446 30.42 6.67 -17.84
N GLU A 447 31.42 7.55 -17.86
CA GLU A 447 31.43 8.83 -17.12
C GLU A 447 30.36 9.83 -17.61
N GLU A 448 30.09 9.84 -18.92
CA GLU A 448 29.02 10.64 -19.51
C GLU A 448 27.66 10.06 -19.15
N LEU A 449 27.47 8.75 -19.34
CA LEU A 449 26.19 8.07 -19.08
C LEU A 449 25.78 8.17 -17.61
N VAL A 450 26.67 7.84 -16.67
CA VAL A 450 26.40 7.97 -15.23
C VAL A 450 26.27 9.44 -14.83
N GLY A 451 27.02 10.33 -15.48
CA GLY A 451 26.97 11.77 -15.27
C GLY A 451 25.63 12.42 -15.60
N LEU A 452 24.84 11.83 -16.50
CA LEU A 452 23.50 12.31 -16.88
C LEU A 452 22.44 12.10 -15.78
N GLY A 453 22.68 11.22 -14.81
CA GLY A 453 21.74 10.94 -13.73
C GLY A 453 20.34 10.57 -14.26
N SER A 454 19.28 11.24 -13.77
CA SER A 454 17.91 10.98 -14.21
C SER A 454 17.59 11.41 -15.65
N VAL A 455 18.45 12.21 -16.29
CA VAL A 455 18.28 12.62 -17.70
C VAL A 455 18.59 11.44 -18.64
N ALA A 456 19.41 10.48 -18.20
CA ALA A 456 19.72 9.27 -18.96
C ALA A 456 18.48 8.47 -19.37
N SER A 457 17.35 8.65 -18.65
CA SER A 457 16.07 8.01 -18.99
C SER A 457 15.52 8.36 -20.37
N CYS A 458 15.99 9.45 -20.98
CA CYS A 458 15.54 9.93 -22.29
C CYS A 458 16.57 9.73 -23.40
N LEU A 459 17.66 9.00 -23.14
CA LEU A 459 18.62 8.66 -24.19
C LEU A 459 17.92 7.82 -25.29
N PRO A 460 18.20 8.11 -26.58
CA PRO A 460 17.73 7.29 -27.68
C PRO A 460 18.18 5.83 -27.56
N ASN A 461 17.33 4.90 -27.97
CA ASN A 461 17.64 3.47 -27.96
C ASN A 461 18.95 3.16 -28.68
N CYS A 462 19.22 3.84 -29.80
CA CYS A 462 20.46 3.59 -30.53
C CYS A 462 21.71 3.89 -29.70
N ILE A 463 21.74 4.94 -28.88
CA ILE A 463 22.90 5.22 -28.01
C ILE A 463 23.06 4.12 -26.96
N LEU A 464 21.94 3.69 -26.35
CA LEU A 464 21.95 2.66 -25.31
C LEU A 464 22.43 1.29 -25.81
N LYS A 465 22.18 0.97 -27.09
CA LYS A 465 22.69 -0.26 -27.73
C LYS A 465 24.20 -0.26 -27.94
N HIS A 466 24.88 0.88 -27.86
CA HIS A 466 26.31 1.03 -28.11
C HIS A 466 27.15 1.24 -26.83
N VAL A 467 26.56 1.04 -25.65
CA VAL A 467 27.32 1.14 -24.38
C VAL A 467 28.38 0.04 -24.25
N ARG A 468 29.46 0.33 -23.53
CA ARG A 468 30.53 -0.63 -23.23
C ARG A 468 30.26 -1.38 -21.93
N ALA A 469 29.99 -2.68 -22.03
CA ALA A 469 29.63 -3.51 -20.88
C ALA A 469 30.73 -3.61 -19.80
N SER A 470 31.99 -3.70 -20.21
CA SER A 470 33.16 -3.86 -19.31
C SER A 470 33.32 -2.68 -18.34
N GLU A 471 32.99 -1.45 -18.77
CA GLU A 471 33.08 -0.24 -17.95
C GLU A 471 31.89 -0.12 -16.99
N LEU A 472 30.68 -0.49 -17.44
CA LEU A 472 29.42 -0.28 -16.70
C LEU A 472 29.11 -1.38 -15.68
N LEU A 473 29.39 -2.64 -15.98
CA LEU A 473 29.06 -3.76 -15.09
C LEU A 473 29.89 -3.77 -13.79
N ASN A 474 30.96 -2.96 -13.73
CA ASN A 474 31.73 -2.72 -12.52
C ASN A 474 31.17 -1.57 -11.66
N ASP A 475 30.22 -0.77 -12.17
CA ASP A 475 29.53 0.30 -11.44
C ASP A 475 28.02 0.01 -11.32
N ILE A 476 27.70 -0.95 -10.44
CA ILE A 476 26.31 -1.40 -10.20
C ILE A 476 25.43 -0.25 -9.69
N GLU A 477 25.99 0.66 -8.89
CA GLU A 477 25.24 1.80 -8.35
C GLU A 477 24.97 2.86 -9.42
N GLY A 478 25.92 3.14 -10.30
CA GLY A 478 25.70 3.96 -11.49
C GLY A 478 24.61 3.39 -12.39
N LEU A 479 24.68 2.08 -12.70
CA LEU A 479 23.66 1.38 -13.48
C LEU A 479 22.28 1.44 -12.83
N ARG A 480 22.18 1.19 -11.52
CA ARG A 480 20.93 1.28 -10.75
C ARG A 480 20.31 2.67 -10.86
N ASN A 481 21.13 3.71 -10.75
CA ASN A 481 20.67 5.10 -10.77
C ASN A 481 20.14 5.54 -12.14
N ILE A 482 20.83 5.19 -13.23
CA ILE A 482 20.38 5.58 -14.58
C ILE A 482 19.13 4.81 -15.03
N SER A 483 19.03 3.53 -14.66
CA SER A 483 17.94 2.66 -15.11
C SER A 483 16.66 2.83 -14.30
N LYS A 484 16.72 3.46 -13.12
CA LYS A 484 15.57 3.64 -12.19
C LYS A 484 14.35 4.30 -12.83
N ARG A 485 14.57 5.17 -13.83
CA ARG A 485 13.52 5.96 -14.52
C ARG A 485 13.42 5.66 -16.02
N MET A 486 14.17 4.68 -16.54
CA MET A 486 14.07 4.28 -17.94
C MET A 486 12.78 3.47 -18.16
N ASN A 487 12.15 3.67 -19.31
CA ASN A 487 11.03 2.82 -19.75
C ASN A 487 11.56 1.48 -20.29
N LYS A 488 10.66 0.51 -20.50
CA LYS A 488 11.03 -0.88 -20.81
C LYS A 488 11.86 -1.00 -22.09
N GLY A 489 11.55 -0.25 -23.16
CA GLY A 489 12.27 -0.38 -24.42
C GLY A 489 13.69 0.19 -24.34
N ARG A 490 13.87 1.32 -23.64
CA ARG A 490 15.20 1.86 -23.31
C ARG A 490 16.01 0.92 -22.40
N MET A 491 15.38 0.30 -21.42
CA MET A 491 16.04 -0.74 -20.61
C MET A 491 16.45 -1.94 -21.47
N LYS A 492 15.60 -2.36 -22.41
CA LYS A 492 15.91 -3.43 -23.37
C LYS A 492 17.07 -3.05 -24.29
N ALA A 493 17.10 -1.83 -24.81
CA ALA A 493 18.21 -1.30 -25.61
C ALA A 493 19.53 -1.26 -24.82
N LEU A 494 19.49 -0.84 -23.55
CA LEU A 494 20.66 -0.87 -22.67
C LEU A 494 21.14 -2.31 -22.43
N LEU A 495 20.23 -3.24 -22.16
CA LEU A 495 20.56 -4.66 -22.01
C LEU A 495 21.23 -5.23 -23.26
N GLN A 496 20.74 -4.90 -24.46
CA GLN A 496 21.38 -5.28 -25.72
C GLN A 496 22.83 -4.79 -25.81
N GLY A 497 23.09 -3.53 -25.42
CA GLY A 497 24.45 -3.00 -25.34
C GLY A 497 25.32 -3.79 -24.37
N LEU A 498 24.78 -4.17 -23.21
CA LEU A 498 25.49 -4.96 -22.21
C LEU A 498 25.77 -6.42 -22.66
N TYR A 499 24.94 -6.99 -23.53
CA TYR A 499 25.11 -8.35 -24.07
C TYR A 499 26.26 -8.49 -25.06
N LYS A 500 26.65 -7.42 -25.77
CA LYS A 500 27.59 -7.49 -26.91
C LYS A 500 28.92 -8.21 -26.64
N ASN A 501 29.36 -8.31 -25.38
CA ASN A 501 30.53 -9.08 -24.96
C ASN A 501 30.35 -9.75 -23.58
N THR A 502 29.11 -9.96 -23.12
CA THR A 502 28.83 -10.52 -21.80
C THR A 502 27.77 -11.60 -21.89
N GLY A 503 28.08 -12.81 -21.41
CA GLY A 503 27.12 -13.91 -21.40
C GLY A 503 25.99 -13.71 -20.37
N PRO A 504 24.80 -14.30 -20.58
CA PRO A 504 23.64 -14.17 -19.67
C PRO A 504 23.95 -14.50 -18.20
N SER A 505 24.79 -15.51 -17.95
CA SER A 505 25.18 -15.93 -16.60
C SER A 505 25.89 -14.82 -15.80
N GLU A 506 26.71 -14.01 -16.45
CA GLU A 506 27.45 -12.93 -15.80
C GLU A 506 26.56 -11.72 -15.55
N LEU A 507 25.63 -11.44 -16.48
CA LEU A 507 24.62 -10.39 -16.32
C LEU A 507 23.67 -10.69 -15.17
N VAL A 508 23.21 -11.94 -15.04
CA VAL A 508 22.39 -12.36 -13.90
C VAL A 508 23.06 -12.02 -12.57
N LYS A 509 24.38 -12.12 -12.47
CA LYS A 509 25.13 -11.76 -11.26
C LYS A 509 25.20 -10.25 -11.03
N LYS A 510 25.59 -9.48 -12.06
CA LYS A 510 25.99 -8.06 -11.93
C LYS A 510 24.87 -7.04 -12.14
N LEU A 511 23.76 -7.40 -12.79
CA LEU A 511 22.69 -6.44 -13.09
C LEU A 511 21.90 -6.02 -11.84
N PRO A 512 21.49 -4.74 -11.75
CA PRO A 512 20.53 -4.27 -10.77
C PRO A 512 19.12 -4.80 -11.04
N GLU A 513 18.26 -4.78 -10.01
CA GLU A 513 16.94 -5.41 -10.00
C GLU A 513 16.00 -4.99 -11.14
N ASN A 514 15.97 -3.71 -11.48
CA ASN A 514 15.11 -3.17 -12.54
C ASN A 514 15.52 -3.62 -13.94
N LEU A 515 16.83 -3.74 -14.20
CA LEU A 515 17.33 -4.31 -15.46
C LEU A 515 17.16 -5.82 -15.49
N LEU A 516 17.35 -6.52 -14.36
CA LEU A 516 17.06 -7.96 -14.27
C LEU A 516 15.62 -8.27 -14.63
N ARG A 517 14.64 -7.44 -14.23
CA ARG A 517 13.23 -7.61 -14.59
C ARG A 517 12.92 -7.42 -16.08
N CYS A 518 13.82 -6.82 -16.86
CA CYS A 518 13.69 -6.67 -18.32
C CYS A 518 14.54 -7.69 -19.10
N MET A 519 15.26 -8.57 -18.40
CA MET A 519 15.94 -9.70 -19.02
C MET A 519 14.90 -10.72 -19.49
N SER A 520 14.99 -11.12 -20.76
CA SER A 520 14.03 -12.02 -21.36
C SER A 520 14.08 -13.42 -20.75
N LEU A 521 12.97 -14.13 -20.87
CA LEU A 521 12.91 -15.54 -20.48
C LEU A 521 13.86 -16.41 -21.33
N LYS A 522 14.09 -16.06 -22.60
CA LYS A 522 15.04 -16.75 -23.48
C LYS A 522 16.48 -16.62 -22.96
N SER A 523 16.95 -15.40 -22.70
CA SER A 523 18.29 -15.17 -22.14
C SER A 523 18.47 -15.82 -20.76
N LEU A 524 17.44 -15.77 -19.91
CA LEU A 524 17.48 -16.40 -18.59
C LEU A 524 17.51 -17.93 -18.68
N GLN A 525 16.84 -18.50 -19.69
CA GLN A 525 16.89 -19.93 -19.99
C GLN A 525 18.28 -20.37 -20.48
N GLU A 526 19.04 -19.51 -21.15
CA GLU A 526 20.42 -19.77 -21.59
C GLU A 526 21.45 -19.59 -20.45
N ALA A 527 21.16 -18.78 -19.44
CA ALA A 527 22.05 -18.56 -18.30
C ALA A 527 22.30 -19.85 -17.49
N ASN A 528 23.56 -20.12 -17.10
CA ASN A 528 23.94 -21.28 -16.31
C ASN A 528 23.60 -21.08 -14.81
N ILE A 529 22.33 -21.34 -14.47
CA ILE A 529 21.78 -21.23 -13.12
C ILE A 529 21.42 -22.63 -12.62
N THR A 530 22.14 -23.09 -11.61
CA THR A 530 22.01 -24.45 -11.04
C THR A 530 21.73 -24.43 -9.54
N SER A 531 21.93 -23.30 -8.85
CA SER A 531 21.72 -23.17 -7.40
C SER A 531 20.82 -21.98 -7.02
N TRP A 532 20.09 -22.14 -5.90
CA TRP A 532 19.31 -21.09 -5.27
C TRP A 532 20.14 -19.87 -4.86
N ASP A 533 21.43 -20.05 -4.54
CA ASP A 533 22.30 -18.95 -4.11
C ASP A 533 22.58 -17.94 -5.25
N GLN A 534 22.52 -18.38 -6.51
CA GLN A 534 22.71 -17.50 -7.67
C GLN A 534 21.54 -16.53 -7.91
N VAL A 535 20.36 -16.88 -7.39
CA VAL A 535 19.10 -16.11 -7.57
C VAL A 535 18.62 -15.45 -6.28
N GLY A 536 19.24 -15.76 -5.15
CA GLY A 536 18.93 -15.19 -3.84
C GLY A 536 19.25 -13.70 -3.75
N GLY A 537 18.43 -12.96 -3.00
CA GLY A 537 18.60 -11.51 -2.81
C GLY A 537 18.32 -10.66 -4.07
N LYS A 538 17.69 -11.22 -5.10
CA LYS A 538 17.31 -10.52 -6.35
C LYS A 538 15.79 -10.46 -6.49
N ASN A 539 15.30 -9.42 -7.17
CA ASN A 539 13.88 -9.25 -7.48
C ASN A 539 13.57 -9.81 -8.89
N TRP A 540 12.64 -10.77 -8.93
CA TRP A 540 12.25 -11.48 -10.15
C TRP A 540 10.77 -11.24 -10.45
N THR A 541 10.41 -11.15 -11.74
CA THR A 541 9.00 -11.17 -12.15
C THR A 541 8.40 -12.57 -11.96
N ARG A 542 7.07 -12.70 -12.04
CA ARG A 542 6.39 -13.99 -11.87
C ARG A 542 6.81 -14.99 -12.95
N GLU A 543 6.96 -14.51 -14.18
CA GLU A 543 7.38 -15.28 -15.36
C GLU A 543 8.80 -15.81 -15.17
N GLN A 544 9.72 -14.93 -14.79
CA GLN A 544 11.12 -15.27 -14.50
C GLN A 544 11.21 -16.24 -13.32
N ALA A 545 10.47 -15.99 -12.24
CA ALA A 545 10.42 -16.87 -11.08
C ALA A 545 9.92 -18.27 -11.44
N THR A 546 8.90 -18.39 -12.30
CA THR A 546 8.38 -19.67 -12.78
C THR A 546 9.44 -20.43 -13.57
N LEU A 547 10.15 -19.75 -14.48
CA LEU A 547 11.26 -20.33 -15.23
C LEU A 547 12.40 -20.80 -14.31
N LEU A 548 12.85 -19.95 -13.39
CA LEU A 548 13.93 -20.24 -12.45
C LEU A 548 13.57 -21.41 -11.53
N MET A 549 12.33 -21.43 -11.02
CA MET A 549 11.82 -22.50 -10.17
C MET A 549 11.84 -23.83 -10.93
N GLN A 550 11.38 -23.86 -12.18
CA GLN A 550 11.43 -25.06 -13.02
C GLN A 550 12.87 -25.49 -13.31
N LYS A 551 13.76 -24.56 -13.66
CA LYS A 551 15.15 -24.85 -14.04
C LYS A 551 15.94 -25.41 -12.87
N ILE A 552 15.92 -24.76 -11.72
CA ILE A 552 16.68 -25.20 -10.53
C ILE A 552 16.09 -26.50 -9.98
N SER A 553 14.77 -26.69 -10.02
CA SER A 553 14.12 -27.92 -9.53
C SER A 553 14.40 -29.16 -10.39
N LYS A 554 14.82 -28.99 -11.65
CA LYS A 554 15.31 -30.09 -12.50
C LYS A 554 16.71 -30.55 -12.09
N THR A 555 17.55 -29.63 -11.63
CA THR A 555 18.93 -29.91 -11.20
C THR A 555 19.00 -30.39 -9.75
N ILE A 556 18.19 -29.80 -8.87
CA ILE A 556 18.16 -30.10 -7.44
C ILE A 556 16.74 -30.50 -7.06
N LYS A 557 16.58 -31.62 -6.36
CA LYS A 557 15.27 -32.07 -5.87
C LYS A 557 14.60 -30.96 -5.06
N PHE A 558 13.47 -30.46 -5.55
CA PHE A 558 12.70 -29.41 -4.89
C PHE A 558 12.23 -29.87 -3.51
N LYS A 559 12.58 -29.10 -2.49
CA LYS A 559 12.15 -29.32 -1.11
C LYS A 559 11.99 -27.98 -0.41
N PHE A 560 10.83 -27.77 0.23
CA PHE A 560 10.67 -26.63 1.12
C PHE A 560 11.66 -26.76 2.29
N SER A 561 12.42 -25.69 2.53
CA SER A 561 13.42 -25.65 3.58
C SER A 561 13.63 -24.21 4.04
N ASN A 562 14.30 -24.02 5.18
CA ASN A 562 14.67 -22.70 5.67
C ASN A 562 15.44 -21.83 4.65
N ARG A 563 16.13 -22.44 3.66
CA ARG A 563 16.83 -21.70 2.59
C ARG A 563 15.88 -20.97 1.65
N MET A 564 14.65 -21.46 1.49
CA MET A 564 13.63 -20.87 0.60
C MET A 564 13.28 -19.42 0.98
N ARG A 565 13.48 -19.04 2.26
CA ARG A 565 13.28 -17.65 2.70
C ARG A 565 14.25 -16.65 2.05
N LYS A 566 15.45 -17.09 1.66
CA LYS A 566 16.46 -16.24 0.99
C LYS A 566 16.14 -15.99 -0.50
N ILE A 567 15.19 -16.72 -1.05
CA ILE A 567 14.75 -16.65 -2.46
C ILE A 567 13.24 -16.35 -2.54
N SER A 568 12.72 -15.54 -1.61
CA SER A 568 11.28 -15.25 -1.47
C SER A 568 10.60 -14.82 -2.77
N THR A 569 11.30 -14.11 -3.65
CA THR A 569 10.81 -13.66 -4.96
C THR A 569 10.71 -14.81 -5.97
N VAL A 570 11.54 -15.84 -5.88
CA VAL A 570 11.47 -17.03 -6.73
C VAL A 570 10.30 -17.92 -6.34
N LEU A 571 9.83 -17.85 -5.08
CA LEU A 571 8.65 -18.61 -4.63
C LEU A 571 7.37 -18.26 -5.40
N GLN A 572 7.32 -17.09 -6.06
CA GLN A 572 6.25 -16.73 -6.99
C GLN A 572 6.06 -17.76 -8.12
N GLY A 573 7.11 -18.51 -8.47
CA GLY A 573 7.09 -19.55 -9.48
C GLY A 573 6.62 -20.94 -9.01
N VAL A 574 6.33 -21.14 -7.73
CA VAL A 574 5.90 -22.45 -7.20
C VAL A 574 4.48 -22.76 -7.67
N THR A 575 4.26 -23.94 -8.25
CA THR A 575 2.92 -24.35 -8.69
C THR A 575 2.15 -25.09 -7.59
N CYS A 576 0.82 -25.14 -7.69
CA CYS A 576 0.00 -25.94 -6.76
C CYS A 576 0.40 -27.42 -6.77
N LYS A 577 0.77 -27.98 -7.93
CA LYS A 577 1.30 -29.34 -8.05
C LYS A 577 2.56 -29.56 -7.21
N MET A 578 3.45 -28.57 -7.12
CA MET A 578 4.64 -28.65 -6.26
C MET A 578 4.25 -28.59 -4.77
N ILE A 579 3.29 -27.75 -4.42
CA ILE A 579 2.77 -27.61 -3.04
C ILE A 579 2.10 -28.92 -2.59
N GLU A 580 1.20 -29.48 -3.41
CA GLU A 580 0.45 -30.69 -3.11
C GLU A 580 1.34 -31.92 -2.93
N LYS A 581 2.41 -32.02 -3.73
CA LYS A 581 3.41 -33.10 -3.64
C LYS A 581 4.37 -32.99 -2.43
N THR A 582 4.26 -31.93 -1.62
CA THR A 582 5.08 -31.79 -0.41
C THR A 582 4.81 -32.95 0.54
N SER A 583 5.86 -33.58 1.10
CA SER A 583 5.72 -34.66 2.07
C SER A 583 5.13 -34.15 3.39
N ASP A 584 4.45 -35.02 4.17
CA ASP A 584 3.85 -34.60 5.45
C ASP A 584 4.89 -34.03 6.44
N ASN A 585 6.14 -34.49 6.38
CA ASN A 585 7.24 -34.00 7.22
C ASN A 585 7.70 -32.59 6.82
N ASP A 586 7.52 -32.20 5.57
CA ASP A 586 8.00 -30.91 5.03
C ASP A 586 6.92 -29.82 5.01
N VAL A 587 5.66 -30.17 5.31
CA VAL A 587 4.54 -29.21 5.40
C VAL A 587 4.85 -28.03 6.34
N PRO A 588 5.48 -28.20 7.52
CA PRO A 588 5.85 -27.06 8.36
C PRO A 588 6.84 -26.08 7.71
N ASP A 589 7.80 -26.57 6.92
CA ASP A 589 8.72 -25.70 6.15
C ASP A 589 8.00 -25.00 4.99
N MET A 590 7.07 -25.70 4.34
CA MET A 590 6.21 -25.12 3.29
C MET A 590 5.37 -23.97 3.84
N VAL A 591 4.67 -24.18 4.95
CA VAL A 591 3.84 -23.16 5.60
C VAL A 591 4.70 -21.93 5.93
N ARG A 592 5.85 -22.12 6.59
CA ARG A 592 6.76 -21.01 6.94
C ARG A 592 7.27 -20.26 5.70
N SER A 593 7.65 -20.97 4.64
CA SER A 593 8.16 -20.35 3.41
C SER A 593 7.08 -19.52 2.71
N ILE A 594 5.86 -20.07 2.57
CA ILE A 594 4.73 -19.41 1.90
C ILE A 594 4.22 -18.22 2.71
N THR A 595 4.13 -18.33 4.04
CA THR A 595 3.74 -17.20 4.88
C THR A 595 4.73 -16.05 4.78
N SER A 596 6.05 -16.35 4.77
CA SER A 596 7.09 -15.32 4.65
C SER A 596 7.07 -14.56 3.30
N ALA A 597 6.55 -15.17 2.23
CA ALA A 597 6.45 -14.57 0.91
C ALA A 597 5.01 -14.18 0.52
N SER A 598 4.05 -14.27 1.44
CA SER A 598 2.61 -14.22 1.16
C SER A 598 2.13 -13.00 0.36
N ARG A 599 2.79 -11.84 0.49
CA ARG A 599 2.48 -10.63 -0.30
C ARG A 599 2.83 -10.72 -1.78
N LEU A 600 3.75 -11.61 -2.14
CA LEU A 600 4.21 -11.83 -3.52
C LEU A 600 3.45 -12.96 -4.22
N LEU A 601 2.85 -13.87 -3.44
CA LEU A 601 2.21 -15.08 -3.96
C LEU A 601 0.77 -14.81 -4.41
N SER A 602 0.34 -15.54 -5.43
CA SER A 602 -1.07 -15.53 -5.85
C SER A 602 -1.96 -16.15 -4.78
N LYS A 603 -3.23 -15.77 -4.75
CA LYS A 603 -4.21 -16.39 -3.85
C LYS A 603 -4.37 -17.87 -4.14
N MET A 604 -4.15 -18.31 -5.38
CA MET A 604 -4.15 -19.72 -5.74
C MET A 604 -3.04 -20.50 -5.01
N GLN A 605 -1.81 -19.98 -4.98
CA GLN A 605 -0.70 -20.61 -4.26
C GLN A 605 -0.98 -20.71 -2.75
N VAL A 606 -1.51 -19.63 -2.16
CA VAL A 606 -1.88 -19.61 -0.74
C VAL A 606 -3.03 -20.59 -0.45
N ARG A 607 -4.04 -20.68 -1.33
CA ARG A 607 -5.15 -21.65 -1.25
C ARG A 607 -4.64 -23.08 -1.25
N CYS A 608 -3.76 -23.44 -2.19
CA CYS A 608 -3.20 -24.79 -2.28
C CYS A 608 -2.38 -25.15 -1.04
N ALA A 609 -1.62 -24.19 -0.49
CA ALA A 609 -0.84 -24.39 0.72
C ALA A 609 -1.72 -24.59 1.96
N ALA A 610 -2.78 -23.79 2.11
CA ALA A 610 -3.76 -23.92 3.17
C ALA A 610 -4.45 -25.28 3.11
N ARG A 611 -4.93 -25.68 1.93
CA ARG A 611 -5.54 -27.00 1.69
C ARG A 611 -4.59 -28.14 2.04
N ARG A 612 -3.32 -28.06 1.63
CA ARG A 612 -2.32 -29.09 1.95
C ARG A 612 -2.06 -29.21 3.45
N LEU A 613 -2.04 -28.10 4.18
CA LEU A 613 -1.94 -28.08 5.64
C LEU A 613 -3.17 -28.70 6.29
N PHE A 614 -4.37 -28.27 5.92
CA PHE A 614 -5.62 -28.75 6.51
C PHE A 614 -5.85 -30.24 6.22
N ALA A 615 -5.54 -30.71 5.01
CA ALA A 615 -5.59 -32.12 4.66
C ALA A 615 -4.67 -32.97 5.54
N ARG A 616 -3.44 -32.49 5.84
CA ARG A 616 -2.52 -33.19 6.76
C ARG A 616 -3.12 -33.30 8.16
N ARG A 617 -3.73 -32.23 8.67
CA ARG A 617 -4.33 -32.20 10.02
C ARG A 617 -5.54 -33.13 10.11
N LEU A 618 -6.43 -33.07 9.13
CA LEU A 618 -7.65 -33.89 9.06
C LEU A 618 -7.34 -35.38 8.87
N LYS A 619 -6.26 -35.74 8.16
CA LYS A 619 -5.83 -37.14 8.00
C LYS A 619 -5.49 -37.81 9.34
N GLY A 620 -4.92 -37.06 10.29
CA GLY A 620 -4.59 -37.58 11.62
C GLY A 620 -5.69 -37.39 12.67
N ARG A 621 -6.60 -36.43 12.48
CA ARG A 621 -7.68 -36.07 13.40
C ARG A 621 -8.89 -35.52 12.62
N PRO A 622 -9.90 -36.35 12.26
CA PRO A 622 -11.02 -35.92 11.41
C PRO A 622 -11.87 -34.77 12.00
N ASP A 623 -11.95 -34.69 13.32
CA ASP A 623 -12.60 -33.64 14.11
C ASP A 623 -11.66 -32.47 14.43
N PHE A 624 -10.55 -32.31 13.68
CA PHE A 624 -9.46 -31.39 14.02
C PHE A 624 -9.89 -29.98 14.38
N PHE A 625 -10.84 -29.40 13.63
CA PHE A 625 -11.33 -28.04 13.85
C PHE A 625 -12.27 -27.91 15.05
N GLN A 626 -12.94 -28.98 15.47
CA GLN A 626 -13.79 -28.99 16.66
C GLN A 626 -12.94 -29.11 17.94
N THR A 627 -11.83 -29.82 17.87
CA THR A 627 -10.93 -30.09 19.00
C THR A 627 -9.62 -29.31 18.92
N ILE A 628 -9.56 -28.27 18.08
CA ILE A 628 -8.34 -27.48 17.88
C ILE A 628 -7.95 -26.76 19.18
N THR A 629 -6.67 -26.84 19.53
CA THR A 629 -6.11 -26.14 20.70
C THR A 629 -5.70 -24.72 20.35
N GLU A 630 -5.51 -23.87 21.36
CA GLU A 630 -4.98 -22.52 21.14
C GLU A 630 -3.62 -22.52 20.43
N GLU A 631 -2.74 -23.48 20.73
CA GLU A 631 -1.41 -23.58 20.13
C GLU A 631 -1.48 -24.00 18.65
N GLU A 632 -2.31 -24.98 18.33
CA GLU A 632 -2.54 -25.38 16.94
C GLU A 632 -3.19 -24.27 16.13
N MET A 633 -4.13 -23.50 16.72
CA MET A 633 -4.69 -22.32 16.07
C MET A 633 -3.61 -21.26 15.83
N ARG A 634 -2.71 -21.02 16.80
CA ARG A 634 -1.57 -20.10 16.63
C ARG A 634 -0.67 -20.50 15.46
N ASP A 635 -0.52 -21.80 15.18
CA ASP A 635 0.29 -22.32 14.08
C ASP A 635 -0.32 -22.16 12.70
N ILE A 636 -1.65 -21.94 12.60
CA ILE A 636 -2.28 -21.64 11.32
C ILE A 636 -2.02 -20.16 10.96
N PRO A 637 -1.36 -19.87 9.82
CA PRO A 637 -1.13 -18.50 9.40
C PRO A 637 -2.44 -17.74 9.15
N MET A 638 -2.45 -16.43 9.43
CA MET A 638 -3.65 -15.62 9.25
C MET A 638 -4.15 -15.59 7.80
N ASN A 639 -3.23 -15.60 6.83
CA ASN A 639 -3.56 -15.65 5.40
C ASN A 639 -4.11 -17.01 4.94
N PHE A 640 -4.10 -18.04 5.79
CA PHE A 640 -4.66 -19.37 5.49
C PHE A 640 -6.09 -19.53 6.00
N LEU A 641 -6.48 -18.81 7.08
CA LEU A 641 -7.83 -18.89 7.66
C LEU A 641 -8.95 -18.58 6.64
N PRO A 642 -8.79 -17.63 5.70
CA PRO A 642 -9.80 -17.41 4.66
C PRO A 642 -10.03 -18.60 3.71
N TYR A 643 -9.24 -19.67 3.77
CA TYR A 643 -9.45 -20.86 2.94
C TYR A 643 -10.04 -22.05 3.71
N MET A 644 -10.43 -21.85 4.97
CA MET A 644 -11.27 -22.80 5.70
C MET A 644 -12.68 -22.81 5.14
N GLN A 645 -13.38 -23.94 5.27
CA GLN A 645 -14.81 -23.99 4.93
C GLN A 645 -15.63 -23.21 5.97
N PRO A 646 -16.71 -22.50 5.57
CA PRO A 646 -17.58 -21.81 6.52
C PRO A 646 -18.08 -22.72 7.65
N GLU A 647 -18.43 -23.96 7.35
CA GLU A 647 -18.91 -24.94 8.33
C GLU A 647 -17.83 -25.32 9.34
N GLU A 648 -16.57 -25.40 8.90
CA GLU A 648 -15.42 -25.65 9.78
C GLU A 648 -15.17 -24.46 10.71
N VAL A 649 -15.28 -23.24 10.20
CA VAL A 649 -15.12 -22.01 11.00
C VAL A 649 -16.17 -21.92 12.10
N MET A 650 -17.43 -22.25 11.79
CA MET A 650 -18.51 -22.20 12.77
C MET A 650 -18.40 -23.29 13.85
N LYS A 651 -17.65 -24.37 13.58
CA LYS A 651 -17.40 -25.47 14.52
C LYS A 651 -16.17 -25.28 15.42
N LEU A 652 -15.41 -24.20 15.24
CA LEU A 652 -14.27 -23.88 16.11
C LEU A 652 -14.74 -23.77 17.58
N PRO A 653 -14.02 -24.30 18.57
CA PRO A 653 -14.40 -24.20 19.99
C PRO A 653 -14.21 -22.78 20.54
N ASP A 654 -14.95 -22.40 21.58
CA ASP A 654 -14.83 -21.07 22.20
C ASP A 654 -13.45 -20.83 22.83
N SER A 655 -12.73 -21.90 23.18
CA SER A 655 -11.37 -21.84 23.75
C SER A 655 -10.36 -21.16 22.82
N VAL A 656 -10.53 -21.25 21.49
CA VAL A 656 -9.58 -20.64 20.53
C VAL A 656 -10.00 -19.24 20.07
N CYS A 657 -11.15 -18.74 20.50
CA CYS A 657 -11.66 -17.45 20.03
C CYS A 657 -10.75 -16.27 20.39
N SER A 658 -10.09 -16.28 21.55
CA SER A 658 -9.12 -15.23 21.87
C SER A 658 -7.96 -15.21 20.87
N VAL A 659 -7.42 -16.38 20.52
CA VAL A 659 -6.33 -16.50 19.53
C VAL A 659 -6.80 -16.03 18.15
N LEU A 660 -8.03 -16.36 17.77
CA LEU A 660 -8.61 -15.92 16.52
C LEU A 660 -8.71 -14.39 16.45
N LEU A 661 -9.23 -13.75 17.51
CA LEU A 661 -9.33 -12.29 17.59
C LEU A 661 -7.95 -11.62 17.51
N ASP A 662 -6.95 -12.14 18.23
CA ASP A 662 -5.60 -11.60 18.20
C ASP A 662 -5.02 -11.65 16.77
N LYS A 663 -5.27 -12.74 16.03
CA LYS A 663 -4.88 -12.87 14.62
C LYS A 663 -5.65 -11.94 13.69
N MET A 664 -6.94 -11.70 13.97
CA MET A 664 -7.78 -10.80 13.19
C MET A 664 -7.32 -9.35 13.31
N GLU A 665 -6.96 -8.92 14.52
CA GLU A 665 -6.38 -7.61 14.78
C GLU A 665 -5.04 -7.42 14.04
N GLU A 666 -4.20 -8.46 13.99
CA GLU A 666 -2.89 -8.43 13.31
C GLU A 666 -2.98 -8.60 11.78
N ALA A 667 -4.17 -8.89 11.24
CA ALA A 667 -4.32 -9.22 9.84
C ALA A 667 -3.87 -8.05 8.94
N ASP A 668 -3.19 -8.37 7.84
CA ASP A 668 -2.76 -7.34 6.90
C ASP A 668 -3.97 -6.78 6.14
N PRO A 669 -4.31 -5.48 6.27
CA PRO A 669 -5.43 -4.87 5.55
C PRO A 669 -5.23 -4.87 4.02
N SER A 670 -3.98 -5.06 3.54
CA SER A 670 -3.67 -5.19 2.12
C SER A 670 -3.84 -6.60 1.54
N SER A 671 -4.10 -7.62 2.38
CA SER A 671 -4.36 -8.99 1.92
C SER A 671 -5.75 -9.07 1.26
N SER A 672 -5.79 -8.75 -0.03
CA SER A 672 -7.01 -8.54 -0.83
C SER A 672 -7.75 -9.84 -1.17
N SER A 673 -8.04 -10.72 -0.21
CA SER A 673 -8.92 -11.89 -0.42
C SER A 673 -10.40 -11.54 -0.15
N ALA A 674 -10.81 -10.37 -0.62
CA ALA A 674 -12.16 -9.86 -0.52
C ALA A 674 -13.16 -10.82 -1.22
N GLY A 675 -14.19 -11.25 -0.50
CA GLY A 675 -15.27 -12.09 -1.03
C GLY A 675 -15.23 -13.58 -0.70
N LEU A 676 -14.20 -14.09 0.00
CA LEU A 676 -14.21 -15.48 0.46
C LEU A 676 -15.32 -15.68 1.54
N PRO A 677 -16.25 -16.64 1.38
CA PRO A 677 -17.35 -16.85 2.34
C PRO A 677 -16.88 -17.08 3.79
N SER A 678 -15.74 -17.73 3.94
CA SER A 678 -15.04 -17.96 5.20
C SER A 678 -14.73 -16.67 5.98
N ARG A 679 -14.47 -15.53 5.32
CA ARG A 679 -14.22 -14.26 6.04
C ARG A 679 -15.46 -13.78 6.77
N LEU A 680 -16.64 -13.92 6.14
CA LEU A 680 -17.90 -13.62 6.80
C LEU A 680 -18.13 -14.58 7.97
N ALA A 681 -17.87 -15.88 7.79
CA ALA A 681 -17.97 -16.86 8.86
C ALA A 681 -17.01 -16.55 10.03
N LEU A 682 -15.77 -16.15 9.74
CA LEU A 682 -14.78 -15.75 10.74
C LEU A 682 -15.24 -14.51 11.50
N THR A 683 -15.73 -13.49 10.80
CA THR A 683 -16.30 -12.28 11.43
C THR A 683 -17.51 -12.61 12.29
N GLN A 684 -18.43 -13.46 11.81
CA GLN A 684 -19.60 -13.88 12.56
C GLN A 684 -19.22 -14.71 13.80
N ARG A 685 -18.24 -15.61 13.69
CA ARG A 685 -17.73 -16.38 14.82
C ARG A 685 -17.10 -15.47 15.88
N ALA A 686 -16.30 -14.50 15.45
CA ALA A 686 -15.70 -13.50 16.32
C ALA A 686 -16.75 -12.63 17.02
N LEU A 687 -17.77 -12.16 16.30
CA LEU A 687 -18.86 -11.39 16.89
C LEU A 687 -19.65 -12.19 17.92
N ARG A 688 -20.03 -13.44 17.61
CA ARG A 688 -20.73 -14.30 18.59
C ARG A 688 -19.94 -14.48 19.87
N PHE A 689 -18.61 -14.55 19.77
CA PHE A 689 -17.75 -14.62 20.94
C PHE A 689 -17.71 -13.30 21.72
N LEU A 690 -17.47 -12.17 21.04
CA LEU A 690 -17.41 -10.85 21.68
C LEU A 690 -18.72 -10.48 22.38
N THR A 691 -19.86 -10.84 21.77
CA THR A 691 -21.18 -10.61 22.39
C THR A 691 -21.59 -11.70 23.36
N LYS A 692 -20.80 -12.76 23.54
CA LYS A 692 -21.19 -13.97 24.31
C LYS A 692 -22.55 -14.55 23.86
N GLY A 693 -22.83 -14.49 22.56
CA GLY A 693 -24.10 -14.90 21.96
C GLY A 693 -25.25 -13.91 22.12
N SER A 694 -25.02 -12.74 22.75
CA SER A 694 -26.00 -11.66 22.89
C SER A 694 -25.98 -10.68 21.71
N SER A 695 -26.72 -9.57 21.83
CA SER A 695 -26.83 -8.52 20.82
C SER A 695 -25.52 -7.75 20.63
N THR A 696 -25.26 -7.24 19.42
CA THR A 696 -24.12 -6.36 19.11
C THR A 696 -24.17 -5.00 19.82
N SER A 697 -25.28 -4.69 20.50
CA SER A 697 -25.37 -3.55 21.41
C SER A 697 -24.47 -3.70 22.64
N SER A 698 -24.02 -4.92 22.99
CA SER A 698 -23.12 -5.12 24.13
C SER A 698 -21.65 -4.83 23.84
N LEU A 699 -21.30 -4.51 22.58
CA LEU A 699 -19.91 -4.33 22.14
C LEU A 699 -19.35 -3.02 22.68
N ALA A 700 -18.11 -3.06 23.17
CA ALA A 700 -17.34 -1.88 23.51
C ALA A 700 -16.42 -1.45 22.35
N ILE A 701 -15.79 -0.28 22.48
CA ILE A 701 -14.83 0.24 21.48
C ILE A 701 -13.64 -0.73 21.36
N GLU A 702 -13.19 -1.29 22.47
CA GLU A 702 -12.09 -2.25 22.54
C GLU A 702 -12.42 -3.53 21.77
N ASP A 703 -13.69 -3.96 21.76
CA ASP A 703 -14.13 -5.14 21.01
C ASP A 703 -14.06 -4.89 19.49
N VAL A 704 -14.40 -3.68 19.06
CA VAL A 704 -14.29 -3.26 17.65
C VAL A 704 -12.84 -3.20 17.21
N GLU A 705 -11.92 -2.72 18.05
CA GLU A 705 -10.48 -2.72 17.76
C GLU A 705 -9.95 -4.14 17.50
N ARG A 706 -10.43 -5.13 18.27
CA ARG A 706 -10.02 -6.54 18.11
C ARG A 706 -10.51 -7.19 16.81
N LEU A 707 -11.54 -6.63 16.17
CA LEU A 707 -11.96 -7.10 14.84
C LEU A 707 -10.96 -6.70 13.76
N GLY A 708 -10.17 -5.64 13.96
CA GLY A 708 -9.18 -5.16 13.01
C GLY A 708 -9.79 -4.96 11.59
N PRO A 709 -9.09 -5.38 10.52
CA PRO A 709 -9.60 -5.27 9.15
C PRO A 709 -10.89 -6.06 8.85
N PHE A 710 -11.32 -6.94 9.75
CA PHE A 710 -12.58 -7.69 9.56
C PHE A 710 -13.82 -6.83 9.82
N LEU A 711 -13.65 -5.69 10.49
CA LEU A 711 -14.67 -4.65 10.62
C LEU A 711 -15.23 -4.23 9.25
N CYS A 712 -14.37 -4.17 8.22
CA CYS A 712 -14.74 -3.80 6.85
C CYS A 712 -15.77 -4.74 6.18
N TYR A 713 -15.98 -5.93 6.75
CA TYR A 713 -16.90 -6.94 6.25
C TYR A 713 -18.21 -7.00 7.04
N LEU A 714 -18.38 -6.17 8.08
CA LEU A 714 -19.63 -6.12 8.82
C LEU A 714 -20.77 -5.62 7.93
N PRO A 715 -21.91 -6.31 7.91
CA PRO A 715 -23.10 -5.83 7.21
C PRO A 715 -23.68 -4.61 7.93
N PRO A 716 -24.16 -3.58 7.21
CA PRO A 716 -24.71 -2.36 7.81
C PRO A 716 -25.83 -2.57 8.87
N PRO A 717 -26.71 -3.58 8.75
CA PRO A 717 -27.67 -3.89 9.81
C PRO A 717 -27.02 -4.21 11.17
N GLN A 718 -25.86 -4.88 11.19
CA GLN A 718 -25.15 -5.16 12.44
C GLN A 718 -24.53 -3.90 13.04
N LEU A 719 -24.00 -3.00 12.21
CA LEU A 719 -23.50 -1.70 12.65
C LEU A 719 -24.62 -0.85 13.25
N GLN A 720 -25.83 -0.90 12.67
CA GLN A 720 -26.99 -0.16 13.16
C GLN A 720 -27.45 -0.61 14.57
N LEU A 721 -27.18 -1.85 14.95
CA LEU A 721 -27.53 -2.39 16.27
C LEU A 721 -26.53 -2.01 17.37
N MET A 722 -25.34 -1.51 17.03
CA MET A 722 -24.34 -1.06 18.01
C MET A 722 -24.77 0.23 18.71
N ASP A 723 -24.32 0.42 19.95
CA ASP A 723 -24.46 1.71 20.66
C ASP A 723 -23.89 2.87 19.83
N SER A 724 -24.47 4.07 20.00
CA SER A 724 -24.17 5.23 19.13
C SER A 724 -22.69 5.60 19.12
N GLY A 725 -22.02 5.59 20.28
CA GLY A 725 -20.58 5.87 20.38
C GLY A 725 -19.71 4.84 19.67
N VAL A 726 -20.03 3.56 19.84
CA VAL A 726 -19.31 2.42 19.24
C VAL A 726 -19.53 2.39 17.73
N ARG A 727 -20.75 2.71 17.28
CA ARG A 727 -21.09 2.80 15.85
C ARG A 727 -20.32 3.92 15.16
N ASN A 728 -20.24 5.10 15.77
CA ASN A 728 -19.48 6.22 15.20
C ASN A 728 -17.99 5.89 15.12
N TYR A 729 -17.43 5.31 16.20
CA TYR A 729 -16.06 4.80 16.19
C TYR A 729 -15.82 3.77 15.08
N SER A 730 -16.76 2.83 14.91
CA SER A 730 -16.70 1.80 13.87
C SER A 730 -16.70 2.42 12.47
N LEU A 731 -17.59 3.38 12.19
CA LEU A 731 -17.69 4.05 10.88
C LEU A 731 -16.43 4.86 10.57
N GLU A 732 -15.86 5.58 11.54
CA GLU A 732 -14.60 6.31 11.39
C GLU A 732 -13.43 5.35 11.16
N THR A 733 -13.38 4.24 11.91
CA THR A 733 -12.35 3.20 11.74
C THR A 733 -12.46 2.54 10.36
N MET A 734 -13.67 2.34 9.86
CA MET A 734 -13.92 1.80 8.52
C MET A 734 -13.40 2.70 7.39
N ALA A 735 -13.09 3.98 7.64
CA ALA A 735 -12.44 4.83 6.65
C ALA A 735 -11.03 4.35 6.27
N SER A 736 -10.38 3.56 7.13
CA SER A 736 -9.11 2.89 6.82
C SER A 736 -9.27 1.65 5.93
N CYS A 737 -10.50 1.20 5.66
CA CYS A 737 -10.78 0.00 4.88
C CYS A 737 -10.35 0.17 3.43
N LYS A 738 -9.43 -0.70 2.98
CA LYS A 738 -9.03 -0.78 1.56
C LYS A 738 -10.10 -1.40 0.66
N HIS A 739 -10.98 -2.22 1.23
CA HIS A 739 -12.06 -2.87 0.51
C HIS A 739 -13.30 -2.99 1.39
N ILE A 740 -14.46 -2.66 0.80
CA ILE A 740 -15.78 -2.86 1.38
C ILE A 740 -16.59 -3.69 0.38
N PRO A 741 -17.25 -4.77 0.82
CA PRO A 741 -18.08 -5.58 -0.07
C PRO A 741 -19.09 -4.72 -0.83
N GLU A 742 -19.16 -4.86 -2.16
CA GLU A 742 -20.05 -4.07 -3.02
C GLU A 742 -21.52 -4.09 -2.54
N LYS A 743 -21.99 -5.23 -2.04
CA LYS A 743 -23.36 -5.37 -1.50
C LYS A 743 -23.64 -4.52 -0.26
N HIS A 744 -22.62 -4.11 0.50
CA HIS A 744 -22.79 -3.29 1.70
C HIS A 744 -22.71 -1.80 1.39
N LYS A 745 -22.21 -1.42 0.21
CA LYS A 745 -21.86 -0.04 -0.12
C LYS A 745 -23.05 0.93 -0.02
N ALA A 746 -24.16 0.63 -0.69
CA ALA A 746 -25.32 1.52 -0.69
C ALA A 746 -25.90 1.72 0.72
N ASP A 747 -26.10 0.63 1.45
CA ASP A 747 -26.65 0.64 2.81
C ASP A 747 -25.71 1.31 3.81
N LEU A 748 -24.38 1.18 3.63
CA LEU A 748 -23.40 1.86 4.46
C LEU A 748 -23.47 3.39 4.28
N ILE A 749 -23.64 3.87 3.05
CA ILE A 749 -23.84 5.31 2.80
C ILE A 749 -25.12 5.81 3.47
N GLN A 750 -26.22 5.05 3.39
CA GLN A 750 -27.46 5.40 4.07
C GLN A 750 -27.28 5.46 5.59
N LEU A 751 -26.54 4.51 6.17
CA LEU A 751 -26.22 4.49 7.60
C LEU A 751 -25.40 5.72 8.01
N ILE A 752 -24.39 6.10 7.21
CA ILE A 752 -23.58 7.31 7.46
C ILE A 752 -24.46 8.57 7.45
N LYS A 753 -25.34 8.72 6.44
CA LYS A 753 -26.28 9.87 6.35
C LYS A 753 -27.23 9.91 7.55
N LYS A 754 -27.73 8.75 8.00
CA LYS A 754 -28.59 8.64 9.17
C LYS A 754 -27.86 9.02 10.47
N ASN A 755 -26.58 8.67 10.59
CA ASN A 755 -25.78 8.92 11.79
C ASN A 755 -25.24 10.36 11.89
N TYR A 756 -24.79 10.94 10.78
CA TYR A 756 -24.11 12.24 10.77
C TYR A 756 -24.91 13.37 10.11
N GLY A 757 -26.10 13.08 9.56
CA GLY A 757 -26.90 14.04 8.81
C GLY A 757 -26.42 14.22 7.36
N PRO A 758 -27.02 15.16 6.60
CA PRO A 758 -26.65 15.43 5.21
C PRO A 758 -25.20 15.91 5.11
N GLY A 759 -24.50 15.48 4.05
CA GLY A 759 -23.08 15.80 3.85
C GLY A 759 -22.76 17.30 3.91
N SER A 760 -23.71 18.15 3.52
CA SER A 760 -23.50 19.59 3.31
C SER A 760 -23.36 20.35 4.62
N THR A 761 -23.81 19.76 5.72
CA THR A 761 -23.73 20.32 7.06
C THR A 761 -22.52 19.81 7.84
N TRP A 762 -21.75 18.89 7.25
CA TRP A 762 -20.62 18.29 7.96
C TRP A 762 -19.54 19.31 8.27
N SER A 763 -18.95 19.17 9.46
CA SER A 763 -17.76 19.89 9.81
C SER A 763 -16.56 19.39 9.01
N ALA A 764 -15.48 20.18 9.03
CA ALA A 764 -14.21 19.76 8.46
C ALA A 764 -13.67 18.48 9.15
N GLU A 765 -13.86 18.32 10.47
CA GLU A 765 -13.45 17.10 11.19
C GLU A 765 -14.22 15.87 10.71
N THR A 766 -15.55 15.96 10.62
CA THR A 766 -16.40 14.85 10.18
C THR A 766 -16.07 14.44 8.75
N THR A 767 -15.87 15.44 7.88
CA THR A 767 -15.49 15.20 6.48
C THR A 767 -14.12 14.54 6.41
N GLU A 768 -13.11 15.04 7.13
CA GLU A 768 -11.77 14.46 7.14
C GLU A 768 -11.76 12.99 7.60
N ALA A 769 -12.54 12.66 8.64
CA ALA A 769 -12.62 11.31 9.17
C ALA A 769 -13.34 10.33 8.23
N LEU A 770 -14.45 10.74 7.59
CA LEU A 770 -15.29 9.83 6.79
C LEU A 770 -15.00 9.87 5.29
N PHE A 771 -14.29 10.87 4.79
CA PHE A 771 -14.05 11.01 3.34
C PHE A 771 -13.36 9.80 2.70
N PRO A 772 -12.32 9.19 3.30
CA PRO A 772 -11.68 8.01 2.70
C PRO A 772 -12.67 6.85 2.48
N LEU A 773 -13.64 6.71 3.38
CA LEU A 773 -14.73 5.74 3.24
C LEU A 773 -15.54 6.05 1.97
N LEU A 774 -16.00 7.29 1.81
CA LEU A 774 -16.87 7.73 0.72
C LEU A 774 -16.18 7.80 -0.64
N ALA A 775 -14.88 8.08 -0.67
CA ALA A 775 -14.13 8.23 -1.92
C ALA A 775 -13.87 6.91 -2.66
N SER A 776 -14.11 5.76 -2.00
CA SER A 776 -14.06 4.42 -2.60
C SER A 776 -15.28 4.04 -3.45
N TYR A 777 -16.20 4.99 -3.64
CA TYR A 777 -17.46 4.83 -4.35
C TYR A 777 -17.43 5.65 -5.64
N ASP A 778 -17.57 4.99 -6.79
CA ASP A 778 -17.53 5.66 -8.10
C ASP A 778 -18.66 6.71 -8.22
N ASP A 779 -19.85 6.36 -7.72
CA ASP A 779 -21.03 7.22 -7.62
C ASP A 779 -21.18 7.84 -6.22
N CYS A 780 -20.11 8.38 -5.64
CA CYS A 780 -20.13 9.00 -4.32
C CYS A 780 -21.30 10.02 -4.21
N PRO A 781 -22.42 9.66 -3.54
CA PRO A 781 -23.63 10.46 -3.56
C PRO A 781 -23.63 11.30 -2.29
N VAL A 782 -22.76 12.30 -2.26
CA VAL A 782 -22.59 13.12 -1.07
C VAL A 782 -22.63 14.59 -1.46
N ASP A 783 -23.62 15.28 -0.93
CA ASP A 783 -23.72 16.73 -0.87
C ASP A 783 -22.58 17.28 -0.01
N LEU A 784 -21.30 17.00 -0.29
CA LEU A 784 -20.18 17.47 0.54
C LEU A 784 -20.13 19.01 0.54
N PRO A 785 -19.57 19.63 1.60
CA PRO A 785 -19.56 21.08 1.78
C PRO A 785 -18.47 21.74 0.90
N PHE A 786 -18.59 21.61 -0.42
CA PHE A 786 -17.65 22.12 -1.42
C PHE A 786 -17.59 23.66 -1.48
N ASP A 787 -18.62 24.33 -0.97
CA ASP A 787 -18.67 25.79 -0.78
C ASP A 787 -17.69 26.27 0.30
N LYS A 788 -17.20 25.39 1.18
CA LYS A 788 -16.35 25.78 2.30
C LYS A 788 -14.88 25.98 1.88
N PRO A 789 -14.21 27.05 2.34
CA PRO A 789 -12.82 27.36 1.96
C PRO A 789 -11.80 26.26 2.28
N TRP A 790 -12.02 25.50 3.36
CA TRP A 790 -11.12 24.44 3.81
C TRP A 790 -11.19 23.17 2.93
N MET A 791 -12.27 22.99 2.16
CA MET A 791 -12.46 21.78 1.34
C MET A 791 -11.36 21.63 0.31
N LYS A 792 -10.92 22.72 -0.32
CA LYS A 792 -9.85 22.69 -1.32
C LYS A 792 -8.55 22.08 -0.80
N ASP A 793 -8.15 22.45 0.42
CA ASP A 793 -6.91 21.94 1.02
C ASP A 793 -7.05 20.48 1.46
N LEU A 794 -8.24 20.10 1.93
CA LEU A 794 -8.55 18.73 2.27
C LEU A 794 -8.53 17.84 1.02
N LEU A 795 -9.10 18.29 -0.10
CA LEU A 795 -9.07 17.56 -1.36
C LEU A 795 -7.64 17.37 -1.88
N TYR A 796 -6.76 18.37 -1.79
CA TYR A 796 -5.34 18.18 -2.17
C TYR A 796 -4.64 17.16 -1.29
N TYR A 797 -4.90 17.18 0.02
CA TYR A 797 -4.40 16.18 0.93
C TYR A 797 -4.93 14.78 0.56
N LEU A 798 -6.22 14.65 0.24
CA LEU A 798 -6.84 13.35 -0.01
C LEU A 798 -6.69 12.82 -1.45
N ASN A 799 -6.33 13.67 -2.42
CA ASN A 799 -6.14 13.28 -3.83
C ASN A 799 -4.96 12.32 -4.04
N GLU A 800 -4.08 12.14 -3.04
CA GLU A 800 -3.02 11.10 -3.05
C GLU A 800 -3.45 9.76 -2.44
N CYS A 801 -4.67 9.63 -1.91
CA CYS A 801 -5.22 8.33 -1.58
C CYS A 801 -5.42 7.55 -2.89
N GLN A 802 -4.61 6.51 -3.13
CA GLN A 802 -4.67 5.64 -4.32
C GLN A 802 -6.07 5.06 -4.61
N SER A 803 -6.99 5.10 -3.63
CA SER A 803 -8.39 4.69 -3.73
C SER A 803 -9.35 5.76 -4.28
N CYS A 804 -8.97 7.04 -4.32
CA CYS A 804 -9.84 8.15 -4.76
C CYS A 804 -9.83 8.31 -6.29
N LYS A 805 -10.37 7.35 -7.04
CA LYS A 805 -10.48 7.44 -8.51
C LYS A 805 -11.77 8.11 -9.01
N SER A 806 -12.70 8.45 -8.11
CA SER A 806 -14.02 8.97 -8.47
C SER A 806 -13.92 10.19 -9.40
N LYS A 807 -14.49 10.05 -10.60
CA LYS A 807 -14.56 11.11 -11.62
C LYS A 807 -15.34 12.32 -11.10
N THR A 808 -16.41 12.08 -10.34
CA THR A 808 -17.27 13.11 -9.74
C THR A 808 -16.49 14.00 -8.79
N LEU A 809 -15.66 13.40 -7.93
CA LEU A 809 -14.82 14.15 -6.99
C LEU A 809 -13.79 15.01 -7.71
N ARG A 810 -13.10 14.45 -8.72
CA ARG A 810 -12.13 15.20 -9.52
C ARG A 810 -12.79 16.36 -10.27
N LYS A 811 -14.02 16.19 -10.76
CA LYS A 811 -14.81 17.27 -11.38
C LYS A 811 -15.14 18.38 -10.36
N LYS A 812 -15.61 18.04 -9.16
CA LYS A 812 -15.87 19.03 -8.12
C LYS A 812 -14.61 19.80 -7.71
N LEU A 813 -13.47 19.12 -7.59
CA LEU A 813 -12.18 19.78 -7.35
C LEU A 813 -11.82 20.76 -8.47
N PHE A 814 -12.02 20.37 -9.73
CA PHE A 814 -11.86 21.26 -10.87
C PHE A 814 -12.74 22.51 -10.73
N ASP A 815 -14.04 22.35 -10.48
CA ASP A 815 -14.98 23.46 -10.35
C ASP A 815 -14.55 24.42 -9.21
N THR A 816 -14.19 23.88 -8.04
CA THR A 816 -13.70 24.67 -6.89
C THR A 816 -12.41 25.44 -7.21
N ILE A 817 -11.49 24.89 -8.00
CA ILE A 817 -10.23 25.56 -8.36
C ILE A 817 -10.50 26.71 -9.33
N VAL A 818 -11.30 26.45 -10.36
CA VAL A 818 -11.58 27.40 -11.43
C VAL A 818 -12.42 28.58 -10.91
N ASP A 819 -13.45 28.31 -10.09
CA ASP A 819 -14.34 29.34 -9.54
C ASP A 819 -13.59 30.34 -8.66
N ASN A 820 -12.79 29.82 -7.71
CA ASN A 820 -12.04 30.66 -6.76
C ASN A 820 -11.00 31.58 -7.42
N LYS A 821 -10.38 31.17 -8.54
CA LYS A 821 -9.31 31.98 -9.17
C LYS A 821 -9.83 33.04 -10.13
N LEU A 822 -10.94 32.79 -10.81
CA LEU A 822 -11.49 33.75 -11.77
C LEU A 822 -12.21 34.90 -11.08
N ASP A 823 -12.82 34.67 -9.91
CA ASP A 823 -13.37 35.73 -9.07
C ASP A 823 -12.28 36.62 -8.45
N ALA A 824 -11.12 36.06 -8.12
CA ALA A 824 -9.95 36.82 -7.64
C ALA A 824 -9.32 37.69 -8.75
N ALA A 825 -9.34 37.22 -10.00
CA ALA A 825 -8.87 37.98 -11.17
C ALA A 825 -9.82 39.14 -11.50
N ARG A 826 -11.14 38.95 -11.38
CA ARG A 826 -12.15 40.02 -11.54
C ARG A 826 -12.05 41.10 -10.46
N ARG A 827 -11.83 40.74 -9.19
CA ARG A 827 -11.60 41.71 -8.10
C ARG A 827 -10.37 42.60 -8.31
N LYS A 828 -9.36 42.14 -9.08
CA LYS A 828 -8.21 42.95 -9.47
C LYS A 828 -8.47 43.90 -10.65
N ARG A 829 -9.59 43.76 -11.37
CA ARG A 829 -9.95 44.61 -12.53
C ARG A 829 -11.14 45.53 -12.31
N THR A 830 -11.77 45.54 -11.13
CA THR A 830 -12.91 46.43 -10.81
C THR A 830 -12.59 47.52 -9.79
N VAL A 831 -11.35 48.01 -9.78
CA VAL A 831 -11.05 49.36 -9.28
C VAL A 831 -10.67 50.22 -10.48
N SER A 832 -11.71 50.63 -11.22
CA SER A 832 -11.85 51.87 -11.98
C SER A 832 -12.68 51.63 -13.25
N GLY A 833 -13.89 52.18 -13.28
CA GLY A 833 -14.56 52.58 -14.52
C GLY A 833 -15.56 51.61 -15.17
N ARG A 834 -16.83 52.00 -15.03
CA ARG A 834 -17.99 51.79 -15.93
C ARG A 834 -18.69 50.43 -15.99
N ASN A 835 -19.98 50.50 -15.64
CA ASN A 835 -21.06 49.64 -16.09
C ASN A 835 -21.04 49.52 -17.61
N ASP A 836 -20.93 48.30 -18.10
CA ASP A 836 -21.59 47.91 -19.34
C ASP A 836 -22.22 46.52 -19.15
N GLY A 837 -23.46 46.41 -19.63
CA GLY A 837 -24.28 45.21 -19.55
C GLY A 837 -23.91 44.23 -20.67
N SER A 838 -24.07 42.93 -20.37
CA SER A 838 -23.89 41.80 -21.28
C SER A 838 -22.44 41.42 -21.63
N THR A 839 -21.94 40.39 -20.96
CA THR A 839 -21.46 39.18 -21.63
C THR A 839 -21.21 38.09 -20.59
N THR A 840 -21.69 36.89 -20.89
CA THR A 840 -21.46 35.65 -20.15
C THR A 840 -19.99 35.56 -19.73
N GLY A 841 -19.73 35.42 -18.43
CA GLY A 841 -18.38 35.29 -17.89
C GLY A 841 -17.75 33.95 -18.24
N VAL A 842 -17.44 33.71 -19.51
CA VAL A 842 -16.82 32.48 -19.98
C VAL A 842 -15.42 32.38 -19.38
N LYS A 843 -15.17 31.28 -18.68
CA LYS A 843 -13.95 31.00 -17.92
C LYS A 843 -12.84 30.58 -18.88
N VAL A 844 -11.71 31.30 -18.87
CA VAL A 844 -10.58 31.05 -19.78
C VAL A 844 -9.41 30.36 -19.03
N PRO A 845 -8.81 29.30 -19.60
CA PRO A 845 -7.62 28.66 -19.03
C PRO A 845 -6.41 29.61 -18.99
N THR A 846 -5.69 29.62 -17.87
CA THR A 846 -4.40 30.33 -17.71
C THR A 846 -3.29 29.34 -17.35
N THR A 847 -2.02 29.75 -17.51
CA THR A 847 -0.87 28.92 -17.13
C THR A 847 -1.01 28.38 -15.71
N GLU A 848 -1.39 29.23 -14.74
CA GLU A 848 -1.49 28.82 -13.33
C GLU A 848 -2.69 27.93 -13.02
N LEU A 849 -3.74 27.95 -13.85
CA LEU A 849 -4.86 27.03 -13.71
C LEU A 849 -4.48 25.66 -14.26
N ILE A 850 -3.88 25.61 -15.44
CA ILE A 850 -3.50 24.37 -16.10
C ILE A 850 -2.46 23.61 -15.26
N GLU A 851 -1.43 24.29 -14.77
CA GLU A 851 -0.40 23.69 -13.90
C GLU A 851 -0.97 23.19 -12.55
N GLU A 852 -1.99 23.86 -12.00
CA GLU A 852 -2.63 23.46 -10.73
C GLU A 852 -3.58 22.27 -10.92
N LEU A 853 -4.29 22.21 -12.04
CA LEU A 853 -5.25 21.16 -12.35
C LEU A 853 -4.60 19.82 -12.75
N LYS A 854 -3.42 19.82 -13.37
CA LYS A 854 -2.73 18.60 -13.85
C LYS A 854 -3.68 17.70 -14.68
N SER A 855 -3.89 16.44 -14.27
CA SER A 855 -4.82 15.51 -14.92
C SER A 855 -6.27 15.98 -14.92
N ASN A 856 -6.66 16.90 -14.03
CA ASN A 856 -8.03 17.43 -13.97
C ASN A 856 -8.33 18.44 -15.08
N ASN A 857 -7.35 18.81 -15.92
CA ASN A 857 -7.62 19.59 -17.14
C ASN A 857 -8.61 18.88 -18.09
N VAL A 858 -8.81 17.56 -17.95
CA VAL A 858 -9.85 16.81 -18.68
C VAL A 858 -11.27 17.38 -18.53
N PHE A 859 -11.54 18.19 -17.49
CA PHE A 859 -12.87 18.74 -17.22
C PHE A 859 -13.16 20.11 -17.87
N TRP A 860 -12.21 20.69 -18.59
CA TRP A 860 -12.47 21.91 -19.38
C TRP A 860 -13.47 21.64 -20.50
N GLU A 861 -14.29 22.62 -20.84
CA GLU A 861 -15.10 22.54 -22.07
C GLU A 861 -14.25 22.90 -23.30
N ALA A 862 -14.56 22.31 -24.45
CA ALA A 862 -13.86 22.62 -25.70
C ALA A 862 -13.93 24.12 -26.05
N ALA A 863 -15.09 24.76 -25.81
CA ALA A 863 -15.26 26.20 -26.00
C ALA A 863 -14.33 27.03 -25.09
N GLN A 864 -14.10 26.59 -23.85
CA GLN A 864 -13.19 27.26 -22.92
C GLN A 864 -11.72 27.08 -23.34
N LEU A 865 -11.33 25.86 -23.74
CA LEU A 865 -9.98 25.60 -24.28
C LEU A 865 -9.69 26.42 -25.54
N LYS A 866 -10.70 26.67 -26.38
CA LYS A 866 -10.55 27.46 -27.62
C LYS A 866 -10.14 28.91 -27.34
N LEU A 867 -10.58 29.47 -26.21
CA LEU A 867 -10.26 30.84 -25.79
C LEU A 867 -8.84 30.99 -25.23
N MET A 868 -8.12 29.89 -25.01
CA MET A 868 -6.74 29.91 -24.52
C MET A 868 -5.81 30.61 -25.52
N SER A 869 -4.91 31.46 -25.00
CA SER A 869 -3.92 32.16 -25.82
C SER A 869 -2.82 31.21 -26.32
N ARG A 870 -2.14 31.61 -27.40
CA ARG A 870 -1.02 30.86 -27.97
C ARG A 870 0.12 30.69 -26.96
N GLU A 871 0.43 31.75 -26.21
CA GLU A 871 1.48 31.78 -25.20
C GLU A 871 1.14 30.83 -24.04
N THR A 872 -0.11 30.86 -23.58
CA THR A 872 -0.59 29.98 -22.51
C THR A 872 -0.48 28.52 -22.93
N PHE A 873 -0.92 28.19 -24.14
CA PHE A 873 -0.80 26.83 -24.68
C PHE A 873 0.67 26.41 -24.76
N THR A 874 1.53 27.26 -25.34
CA THR A 874 2.96 26.95 -25.53
C THR A 874 3.69 26.72 -24.19
N GLU A 875 3.36 27.48 -23.14
CA GLU A 875 3.97 27.30 -21.82
C GLU A 875 3.47 26.02 -21.12
N THR A 876 2.25 25.59 -21.41
CA THR A 876 1.57 24.50 -20.67
C THR A 876 1.36 23.20 -21.44
N VAL A 877 1.79 23.16 -22.71
CA VAL A 877 1.57 22.02 -23.61
C VAL A 877 2.05 20.70 -23.02
N ASP A 878 3.18 20.67 -22.31
CA ASP A 878 3.69 19.46 -21.64
C ASP A 878 2.67 18.92 -20.60
N THR A 879 2.03 19.83 -19.84
CA THR A 879 1.05 19.45 -18.81
C THR A 879 -0.26 19.00 -19.43
N LEU A 880 -0.70 19.65 -20.50
CA LEU A 880 -1.89 19.24 -21.25
C LEU A 880 -1.65 17.90 -21.97
N GLY A 881 -0.47 17.72 -22.59
CA GLY A 881 -0.07 16.50 -23.28
C GLY A 881 0.04 15.28 -22.37
N ASP A 882 0.27 15.45 -21.07
CA ASP A 882 0.28 14.37 -20.08
C ASP A 882 -1.15 13.89 -19.68
N VAL A 883 -2.22 14.50 -20.20
CA VAL A 883 -3.61 14.11 -19.88
C VAL A 883 -4.13 13.08 -20.90
N PRO A 884 -4.29 11.79 -20.52
CA PRO A 884 -4.69 10.74 -21.46
C PRO A 884 -6.18 10.78 -21.82
N ASP A 885 -7.03 11.31 -20.93
CA ASP A 885 -8.48 11.09 -20.96
C ASP A 885 -9.28 12.22 -21.66
N PHE A 886 -8.62 13.11 -22.43
CA PHE A 886 -9.33 14.15 -23.18
C PHE A 886 -10.36 13.56 -24.16
N ARG A 887 -11.52 14.20 -24.25
CA ARG A 887 -12.58 13.86 -25.20
C ARG A 887 -12.24 14.35 -26.61
N ALA A 888 -12.90 13.79 -27.61
CA ALA A 888 -12.71 14.14 -29.02
C ALA A 888 -12.91 15.64 -29.32
N ASP A 889 -13.92 16.29 -28.72
CA ASP A 889 -14.18 17.73 -28.88
C ASP A 889 -13.03 18.59 -28.31
N GLN A 890 -12.48 18.19 -27.17
CA GLN A 890 -11.34 18.87 -26.54
C GLN A 890 -10.05 18.66 -27.35
N LEU A 891 -9.81 17.43 -27.79
CA LEU A 891 -8.64 17.08 -28.60
C LEU A 891 -8.63 17.83 -29.93
N SER A 892 -9.77 17.99 -30.59
CA SER A 892 -9.89 18.79 -31.81
C SER A 892 -9.50 20.26 -31.60
N VAL A 893 -9.88 20.86 -30.46
CA VAL A 893 -9.48 22.23 -30.13
C VAL A 893 -7.99 22.31 -29.78
N LEU A 894 -7.47 21.35 -29.01
CA LEU A 894 -6.07 21.33 -28.60
C LEU A 894 -5.11 21.05 -29.77
N SER A 895 -5.50 20.19 -30.73
CA SER A 895 -4.74 19.94 -31.95
C SER A 895 -4.73 21.18 -32.85
N GLN A 896 -5.83 21.92 -32.94
CA GLN A 896 -5.85 23.23 -33.62
C GLN A 896 -4.95 24.26 -32.93
N LYS A 897 -4.96 24.31 -31.59
CA LYS A 897 -4.03 25.17 -30.82
C LYS A 897 -2.56 24.80 -31.05
N ALA A 898 -2.27 23.51 -31.25
CA ALA A 898 -0.93 23.06 -31.62
C ALA A 898 -0.49 23.62 -32.98
N ILE A 899 -1.38 23.60 -33.98
CA ILE A 899 -1.09 24.18 -35.30
C ILE A 899 -0.93 25.71 -35.22
N GLU A 900 -1.77 26.39 -34.45
CA GLU A 900 -1.63 27.84 -34.18
C GLU A 900 -0.28 28.16 -33.48
N ALA A 901 0.16 27.30 -32.57
CA ALA A 901 1.35 27.52 -31.77
C ALA A 901 2.66 27.19 -32.51
N PHE A 902 2.73 26.02 -33.14
CA PHE A 902 3.94 25.45 -33.74
C PHE A 902 3.97 25.55 -35.27
N GLY A 903 2.90 26.03 -35.90
CA GLY A 903 2.80 26.12 -37.35
C GLY A 903 2.24 24.84 -37.99
N PRO A 904 2.31 24.72 -39.33
CA PRO A 904 1.76 23.58 -40.06
C PRO A 904 2.48 22.28 -39.68
N LEU A 905 1.75 21.15 -39.74
CA LEU A 905 2.25 19.84 -39.31
C LEU A 905 3.53 19.40 -40.05
N SER A 906 3.70 19.81 -41.30
CA SER A 906 4.91 19.53 -42.10
C SER A 906 6.18 20.23 -41.59
N GLN A 907 6.03 21.25 -40.75
CA GLN A 907 7.14 22.00 -40.15
C GLN A 907 7.36 21.65 -38.68
N MET A 908 6.42 20.92 -38.06
CA MET A 908 6.58 20.48 -36.67
C MET A 908 7.78 19.56 -36.53
N THR A 909 8.51 19.73 -35.44
CA THR A 909 9.69 18.94 -35.07
C THR A 909 9.30 17.73 -34.23
N GLU A 910 10.16 16.70 -34.18
CA GLU A 910 10.03 15.56 -33.25
C GLU A 910 9.85 16.06 -31.81
N ASP A 911 10.53 17.17 -31.50
CA ASP A 911 10.45 17.79 -30.20
C ASP A 911 9.04 18.29 -29.87
N GLU A 912 8.39 19.00 -30.78
CA GLU A 912 7.04 19.51 -30.56
C GLU A 912 6.03 18.35 -30.46
N VAL A 913 6.19 17.29 -31.26
CA VAL A 913 5.35 16.08 -31.18
C VAL A 913 5.43 15.42 -29.81
N VAL A 914 6.64 15.27 -29.24
CA VAL A 914 6.79 14.69 -27.90
C VAL A 914 6.20 15.60 -26.81
N GLN A 915 6.15 16.93 -27.02
CA GLN A 915 5.52 17.85 -26.05
C GLN A 915 4.00 17.75 -26.10
N LEU A 916 3.44 17.56 -27.30
CA LEU A 916 2.01 17.38 -27.49
C LEU A 916 1.47 16.15 -26.77
N GLY A 917 2.27 15.10 -26.61
CA GLY A 917 1.88 13.92 -25.83
C GLY A 917 0.55 13.36 -26.33
N CYS A 918 -0.42 13.16 -25.44
CA CYS A 918 -1.75 12.66 -25.79
C CYS A 918 -2.61 13.61 -26.65
N ILE A 919 -2.23 14.89 -26.81
CA ILE A 919 -2.91 15.83 -27.72
C ILE A 919 -2.81 15.36 -29.18
N THR A 920 -1.77 14.60 -29.53
CA THR A 920 -1.60 14.09 -30.91
C THR A 920 -2.78 13.25 -31.37
N ARG A 921 -3.54 12.63 -30.45
CA ARG A 921 -4.78 11.90 -30.77
C ARG A 921 -5.87 12.76 -31.40
N GLY A 922 -5.77 14.09 -31.31
CA GLY A 922 -6.70 15.04 -31.93
C GLY A 922 -6.46 15.30 -33.41
N PHE A 923 -5.42 14.73 -34.01
CA PHE A 923 -5.15 14.85 -35.45
C PHE A 923 -5.86 13.76 -36.24
N SER A 924 -6.18 14.05 -37.51
CA SER A 924 -6.72 13.03 -38.41
C SER A 924 -5.69 11.93 -38.70
N ASN A 925 -6.12 10.76 -39.15
CA ASN A 925 -5.18 9.68 -39.50
C ASN A 925 -4.18 10.08 -40.60
N LYS A 926 -4.60 10.95 -41.53
CA LYS A 926 -3.71 11.50 -42.57
C LYS A 926 -2.66 12.44 -41.96
N ASP A 927 -3.09 13.27 -41.01
CA ASP A 927 -2.22 14.22 -40.31
C ASP A 927 -1.23 13.51 -39.39
N LEU A 928 -1.67 12.46 -38.69
CA LEU A 928 -0.80 11.59 -37.88
C LEU A 928 0.35 11.00 -38.72
N GLN A 929 0.07 10.59 -39.97
CA GLN A 929 1.10 10.07 -40.90
C GLN A 929 2.12 11.12 -41.35
N ALA A 930 1.81 12.41 -41.20
CA ALA A 930 2.69 13.51 -41.56
C ALA A 930 3.63 13.92 -40.41
N LEU A 931 3.33 13.51 -39.17
CA LEU A 931 4.10 13.91 -37.99
C LEU A 931 5.42 13.12 -37.87
N PRO A 932 6.50 13.76 -37.37
CA PRO A 932 7.81 13.12 -37.15
C PRO A 932 7.84 12.26 -35.87
N PHE A 933 7.15 11.12 -35.87
CA PHE A 933 7.23 10.14 -34.77
C PHE A 933 8.53 9.32 -34.85
N SER A 934 9.40 9.42 -33.83
CA SER A 934 10.50 8.47 -33.63
C SER A 934 10.06 7.30 -32.73
N LEU A 935 10.72 6.15 -32.84
CA LEU A 935 10.44 4.99 -31.99
C LEU A 935 10.56 5.32 -30.48
N ASP A 936 11.51 6.18 -30.12
CA ASP A 936 11.75 6.58 -28.73
C ASP A 936 10.60 7.44 -28.17
N THR A 937 9.82 8.09 -29.04
CA THR A 937 8.66 8.92 -28.64
C THR A 937 7.46 8.08 -28.22
N LEU A 938 7.32 6.88 -28.77
CA LEU A 938 6.08 6.11 -28.69
C LEU A 938 5.81 5.58 -27.28
N GLU A 939 6.86 5.17 -26.56
CA GLU A 939 6.71 4.72 -25.17
C GLU A 939 6.14 5.82 -24.26
N ASP A 940 6.44 7.08 -24.54
CA ASP A 940 6.00 8.21 -23.72
C ASP A 940 4.53 8.59 -23.97
N ILE A 941 3.91 8.08 -25.05
CA ILE A 941 2.51 8.31 -25.42
C ILE A 941 1.67 7.02 -25.48
N ALA A 942 2.25 5.87 -25.13
CA ALA A 942 1.56 4.59 -25.19
C ALA A 942 0.36 4.51 -24.22
N ASP A 943 0.42 5.23 -23.10
CA ASP A 943 -0.65 5.27 -22.09
C ASP A 943 -1.86 6.14 -22.51
N CYS A 944 -1.78 6.83 -23.65
CA CYS A 944 -2.94 7.53 -24.20
C CYS A 944 -3.93 6.53 -24.82
N ASP A 945 -5.21 6.89 -24.89
CA ASP A 945 -6.30 6.01 -25.34
C ASP A 945 -6.41 5.91 -26.89
N TRP A 946 -5.38 5.34 -27.52
CA TRP A 946 -5.31 5.15 -28.97
C TRP A 946 -6.28 4.09 -29.48
N ASP A 947 -6.93 4.36 -30.61
CA ASP A 947 -7.68 3.35 -31.36
C ASP A 947 -6.81 2.63 -32.42
N ASP A 948 -7.32 1.53 -32.96
CA ASP A 948 -6.59 0.68 -33.91
C ASP A 948 -6.17 1.40 -35.20
N ILE A 949 -7.02 2.30 -35.71
CA ILE A 949 -6.79 2.99 -36.98
C ILE A 949 -5.74 4.08 -36.78
N GLN A 950 -5.80 4.79 -35.64
CA GLN A 950 -4.77 5.74 -35.25
C GLN A 950 -3.43 5.04 -35.02
N MET A 951 -3.42 3.88 -34.35
CA MET A 951 -2.18 3.11 -34.16
C MET A 951 -1.55 2.69 -35.50
N GLU A 952 -2.36 2.30 -36.49
CA GLU A 952 -1.86 2.05 -37.85
C GLU A 952 -1.26 3.32 -38.47
N ALA A 953 -1.95 4.46 -38.39
CA ALA A 953 -1.46 5.73 -38.91
C ALA A 953 -0.13 6.17 -38.26
N VAL A 954 -0.01 6.03 -36.94
CA VAL A 954 1.23 6.31 -36.21
C VAL A 954 2.34 5.34 -36.63
N TRP A 955 2.04 4.05 -36.80
CA TRP A 955 3.03 3.09 -37.32
C TRP A 955 3.54 3.49 -38.71
N ARG A 956 2.66 3.90 -39.65
CA ARG A 956 3.11 4.38 -40.97
C ARG A 956 4.01 5.62 -40.85
N ALA A 957 3.68 6.54 -39.95
CA ALA A 957 4.49 7.73 -39.67
C ALA A 957 5.89 7.34 -39.18
N VAL A 958 5.95 6.41 -38.22
CA VAL A 958 7.20 5.90 -37.62
C VAL A 958 8.04 5.18 -38.68
N ALA A 959 7.45 4.25 -39.42
CA ALA A 959 8.14 3.51 -40.48
C ALA A 959 8.76 4.46 -41.52
N LYS A 960 8.01 5.48 -41.94
CA LYS A 960 8.47 6.51 -42.88
C LYS A 960 9.58 7.39 -42.28
N TYR A 961 9.37 7.92 -41.08
CA TYR A 961 10.30 8.86 -40.44
C TYR A 961 11.64 8.21 -40.08
N ASN A 962 11.61 6.96 -39.63
CA ASN A 962 12.80 6.22 -39.21
C ASN A 962 13.43 5.41 -40.36
N ASN A 963 12.84 5.43 -41.56
CA ASN A 963 13.21 4.59 -42.71
C ASN A 963 13.35 3.10 -42.32
N GLN A 964 12.31 2.58 -41.64
CA GLN A 964 12.29 1.23 -41.10
C GLN A 964 11.10 0.43 -41.63
N THR A 965 11.27 -0.89 -41.73
CA THR A 965 10.21 -1.85 -42.02
C THR A 965 10.00 -2.80 -40.86
N ALA A 966 8.85 -3.51 -40.84
CA ALA A 966 8.55 -4.50 -39.81
C ALA A 966 9.63 -5.60 -39.69
N GLN A 967 10.27 -5.97 -40.80
CA GLN A 967 11.34 -6.96 -40.84
C GLN A 967 12.62 -6.51 -40.11
N GLN A 968 12.87 -5.21 -40.03
CA GLN A 968 14.09 -4.63 -39.45
C GLN A 968 13.97 -4.38 -37.94
N LEU A 969 12.82 -4.67 -37.33
CA LEU A 969 12.58 -4.44 -35.91
C LEU A 969 13.30 -5.49 -35.05
N GLY A 970 14.22 -5.02 -34.21
CA GLY A 970 14.84 -5.82 -33.16
C GLY A 970 14.02 -5.87 -31.88
N GLU A 971 14.50 -6.60 -30.87
CA GLU A 971 13.78 -6.77 -29.60
C GLU A 971 13.52 -5.43 -28.88
N ALA A 972 14.46 -4.47 -28.90
CA ALA A 972 14.26 -3.17 -28.25
C ALA A 972 13.23 -2.32 -29.00
N GLU A 973 13.26 -2.34 -30.33
CA GLU A 973 12.25 -1.67 -31.18
C GLU A 973 10.86 -2.24 -30.92
N ILE A 974 10.72 -3.57 -30.83
CA ILE A 974 9.43 -4.23 -30.51
C ILE A 974 8.92 -3.78 -29.14
N VAL A 975 9.78 -3.72 -28.13
CA VAL A 975 9.37 -3.25 -26.79
C VAL A 975 9.01 -1.76 -26.81
N SER A 976 9.74 -0.93 -27.56
CA SER A 976 9.46 0.52 -27.68
C SER A 976 8.20 0.85 -28.45
N LEU A 977 7.82 0.04 -29.44
CA LEU A 977 6.52 0.16 -30.11
C LEU A 977 5.37 -0.01 -29.11
N ASN A 978 5.55 -0.77 -28.03
CA ASN A 978 4.53 -0.98 -27.01
C ASN A 978 3.19 -1.38 -27.67
N ARG A 979 2.07 -0.71 -27.37
CA ARG A 979 0.76 -1.01 -27.97
C ARG A 979 0.67 -0.71 -29.48
N PHE A 980 1.53 0.15 -30.03
CA PHE A 980 1.49 0.51 -31.45
C PHE A 980 1.82 -0.66 -32.39
N ILE A 981 2.40 -1.75 -31.87
CA ILE A 981 2.54 -3.02 -32.61
C ILE A 981 1.19 -3.57 -33.10
N CYS A 982 0.08 -3.20 -32.44
CA CYS A 982 -1.27 -3.61 -32.84
C CYS A 982 -1.82 -2.85 -34.05
N GLY A 983 -1.17 -1.76 -34.46
CA GLY A 983 -1.45 -1.06 -35.73
C GLY A 983 -0.91 -1.79 -36.97
N PHE A 984 -0.17 -2.88 -36.80
CA PHE A 984 0.44 -3.59 -37.92
C PHE A 984 -0.63 -4.33 -38.73
N SER A 985 -0.40 -4.42 -40.04
CA SER A 985 -1.14 -5.32 -40.92
C SER A 985 -0.71 -6.78 -40.72
N SER A 986 -1.56 -7.72 -41.15
CA SER A 986 -1.24 -9.15 -41.06
C SER A 986 -0.01 -9.55 -41.87
N SER A 987 0.33 -8.82 -42.93
CA SER A 987 1.55 -9.05 -43.72
C SER A 987 2.79 -8.54 -42.98
N GLU A 988 2.73 -7.37 -42.35
CA GLU A 988 3.83 -6.82 -41.55
C GLU A 988 4.12 -7.69 -40.32
N ILE A 989 3.09 -8.20 -39.63
CA ILE A 989 3.29 -9.10 -38.47
C ILE A 989 4.04 -10.37 -38.86
N LYS A 990 3.77 -10.92 -40.05
CA LYS A 990 4.49 -12.10 -40.56
C LYS A 990 5.96 -11.82 -40.89
N GLN A 991 6.34 -10.55 -41.06
CA GLN A 991 7.73 -10.17 -41.33
C GLN A 991 8.55 -9.98 -40.05
N ILE A 992 7.91 -9.87 -38.88
CA ILE A 992 8.61 -9.72 -37.60
C ILE A 992 9.41 -10.99 -37.30
N SER A 993 10.69 -10.83 -36.95
CA SER A 993 11.55 -11.94 -36.55
C SER A 993 10.99 -12.66 -35.31
N VAL A 994 10.79 -13.98 -35.44
CA VAL A 994 10.33 -14.83 -34.34
C VAL A 994 11.31 -14.79 -33.16
N ASP A 995 12.61 -14.71 -33.42
CA ASP A 995 13.63 -14.61 -32.36
C ASP A 995 13.59 -13.26 -31.66
N ALA A 996 13.46 -12.16 -32.40
CA ALA A 996 13.31 -10.83 -31.81
C ALA A 996 12.03 -10.74 -30.96
N PHE A 997 10.95 -11.37 -31.43
CA PHE A 997 9.70 -11.46 -30.67
C PHE A 997 9.86 -12.28 -29.39
N LYS A 998 10.53 -13.44 -29.43
CA LYS A 998 10.83 -14.25 -28.23
C LYS A 998 11.65 -13.49 -27.19
N GLU A 999 12.54 -12.60 -27.63
CA GLU A 999 13.33 -11.74 -26.75
C GLU A 999 12.51 -10.58 -26.15
N ALA A 1000 11.45 -10.12 -26.83
CA ALA A 1000 10.67 -8.96 -26.43
C ALA A 1000 9.37 -9.30 -25.68
N VAL A 1001 8.83 -10.50 -25.87
CA VAL A 1001 7.43 -10.83 -25.53
C VAL A 1001 7.08 -10.58 -24.06
N ASP A 1002 7.97 -10.94 -23.13
CA ASP A 1002 7.74 -10.77 -21.70
C ASP A 1002 7.77 -9.31 -21.25
N SER A 1003 8.37 -8.42 -22.06
CA SER A 1003 8.38 -6.98 -21.83
C SER A 1003 7.11 -6.28 -22.37
N ILE A 1004 6.45 -6.86 -23.37
CA ILE A 1004 5.19 -6.36 -23.97
C ILE A 1004 3.93 -7.10 -23.48
N ASN A 1005 4.06 -7.90 -22.43
CA ASN A 1005 2.97 -8.70 -21.86
C ASN A 1005 1.85 -7.88 -21.17
N ASP A 1006 1.97 -6.54 -21.14
CA ASP A 1006 1.04 -5.57 -20.54
C ASP A 1006 0.30 -4.71 -21.57
N ILE A 1007 0.60 -4.84 -22.87
CA ILE A 1007 0.03 -3.96 -23.88
C ILE A 1007 -1.49 -4.05 -23.92
N GLN A 1008 -2.14 -2.96 -24.30
CA GLN A 1008 -3.59 -2.87 -24.48
C GLN A 1008 -3.90 -2.67 -25.96
N CYS A 1009 -4.62 -3.63 -26.53
CA CYS A 1009 -5.05 -3.61 -27.93
C CYS A 1009 -6.50 -4.03 -28.03
N SER A 1010 -7.14 -3.73 -29.15
CA SER A 1010 -8.42 -4.35 -29.45
C SER A 1010 -8.27 -5.87 -29.58
N PHE A 1011 -9.39 -6.57 -29.50
CA PHE A 1011 -9.44 -7.99 -29.81
C PHE A 1011 -8.88 -8.30 -31.21
N THR A 1012 -9.21 -7.47 -32.21
CA THR A 1012 -8.69 -7.61 -33.59
C THR A 1012 -7.17 -7.46 -33.65
N GLY A 1013 -6.61 -6.46 -32.95
CA GLY A 1013 -5.16 -6.27 -32.87
C GLY A 1013 -4.46 -7.51 -32.29
N PHE A 1014 -4.99 -8.05 -31.19
CA PHE A 1014 -4.45 -9.29 -30.61
C PHE A 1014 -4.65 -10.51 -31.50
N GLN A 1015 -5.77 -10.62 -32.23
CA GLN A 1015 -5.98 -11.72 -33.18
C GLN A 1015 -4.94 -11.73 -34.31
N LYS A 1016 -4.49 -10.57 -34.77
CA LYS A 1016 -3.41 -10.51 -35.76
C LYS A 1016 -2.08 -11.02 -35.14
N LEU A 1017 -1.75 -10.57 -33.92
CA LEU A 1017 -0.54 -10.97 -33.19
C LEU A 1017 -0.52 -12.45 -32.80
N LYS A 1018 -1.67 -13.08 -32.64
CA LYS A 1018 -1.81 -14.53 -32.37
C LYS A 1018 -0.95 -15.37 -33.33
N THR A 1019 -0.88 -14.99 -34.62
CA THR A 1019 -0.11 -15.73 -35.62
C THR A 1019 1.39 -15.78 -35.29
N LEU A 1020 1.96 -14.67 -34.82
CA LEU A 1020 3.34 -14.57 -34.37
C LEU A 1020 3.56 -15.33 -33.06
N VAL A 1021 2.59 -15.28 -32.14
CA VAL A 1021 2.61 -16.06 -30.88
C VAL A 1021 2.67 -17.56 -31.17
N MET A 1022 1.83 -18.07 -32.08
CA MET A 1022 1.82 -19.48 -32.46
C MET A 1022 3.11 -19.89 -33.19
N ALA A 1023 3.67 -19.02 -34.03
CA ALA A 1023 4.95 -19.27 -34.68
C ALA A 1023 6.11 -19.34 -33.67
N ALA A 1024 6.05 -18.54 -32.59
CA ALA A 1024 7.08 -18.53 -31.56
C ALA A 1024 6.98 -19.70 -30.58
N PHE A 1025 5.77 -20.04 -30.13
CA PHE A 1025 5.57 -20.94 -28.98
C PHE A 1025 4.79 -22.22 -29.30
N GLY A 1026 4.37 -22.43 -30.55
CA GLY A 1026 3.53 -23.56 -30.94
C GLY A 1026 2.08 -23.41 -30.49
N PRO A 1027 1.27 -24.48 -30.57
CA PRO A 1027 -0.15 -24.44 -30.23
C PRO A 1027 -0.39 -24.33 -28.71
N PRO A 1028 -1.53 -23.75 -28.27
CA PRO A 1028 -1.83 -23.50 -26.86
C PRO A 1028 -1.69 -24.72 -25.93
N ARG A 1029 -2.02 -25.92 -26.41
CA ARG A 1029 -1.83 -27.19 -25.68
C ARG A 1029 -0.40 -27.50 -25.25
N SER A 1030 0.60 -26.83 -25.85
CA SER A 1030 2.02 -27.00 -25.51
C SER A 1030 2.55 -25.94 -24.54
N TRP A 1031 1.72 -24.95 -24.19
CA TRP A 1031 2.17 -23.82 -23.39
C TRP A 1031 2.25 -24.18 -21.91
N THR A 1032 3.34 -23.78 -21.27
CA THR A 1032 3.57 -23.97 -19.84
C THR A 1032 3.14 -22.73 -19.04
N GLU A 1033 3.14 -22.81 -17.71
CA GLU A 1033 2.87 -21.68 -16.83
C GLU A 1033 3.82 -20.49 -17.11
N THR A 1034 5.07 -20.77 -17.46
CA THR A 1034 6.06 -19.76 -17.84
C THR A 1034 5.68 -19.03 -19.13
N ILE A 1035 5.26 -19.78 -20.16
CA ILE A 1035 4.85 -19.20 -21.45
C ILE A 1035 3.59 -18.36 -21.26
N VAL A 1036 2.58 -18.89 -20.57
CA VAL A 1036 1.30 -18.20 -20.35
C VAL A 1036 1.47 -16.90 -19.55
N SER A 1037 2.26 -16.94 -18.47
CA SER A 1037 2.59 -15.73 -17.71
C SER A 1037 3.37 -14.74 -18.59
N GLY A 1038 4.30 -15.24 -19.41
CA GLY A 1038 5.12 -14.45 -20.34
C GLY A 1038 4.32 -13.73 -21.43
N LEU A 1039 3.27 -14.36 -21.96
CA LEU A 1039 2.40 -13.77 -22.97
C LEU A 1039 1.52 -12.65 -22.43
N GLY A 1040 1.07 -12.77 -21.17
CA GLY A 1040 0.20 -11.78 -20.52
C GLY A 1040 -1.04 -11.43 -21.35
N ASN A 1041 -1.21 -10.15 -21.69
CA ASN A 1041 -2.39 -9.67 -22.43
C ASN A 1041 -2.49 -10.20 -23.87
N LEU A 1042 -1.40 -10.71 -24.47
CA LEU A 1042 -1.42 -11.27 -25.83
C LEU A 1042 -2.39 -12.45 -25.97
N ILE A 1043 -2.73 -13.12 -24.85
CA ILE A 1043 -3.68 -14.23 -24.82
C ILE A 1043 -5.11 -13.81 -25.19
N VAL A 1044 -5.44 -12.52 -25.10
CA VAL A 1044 -6.77 -11.99 -25.45
C VAL A 1044 -7.13 -12.28 -26.91
N GLY A 1045 -6.13 -12.40 -27.79
CA GLY A 1045 -6.32 -12.70 -29.21
C GLY A 1045 -6.74 -14.14 -29.50
N LEU A 1046 -6.73 -15.02 -28.48
CA LEU A 1046 -7.18 -16.39 -28.61
C LEU A 1046 -8.71 -16.46 -28.78
N ASN A 1047 -9.16 -17.33 -29.68
CA ASN A 1047 -10.56 -17.66 -29.84
C ASN A 1047 -10.98 -18.79 -28.86
N ALA A 1048 -12.26 -19.12 -28.84
CA ALA A 1048 -12.81 -20.18 -27.99
C ALA A 1048 -12.08 -21.53 -28.11
N THR A 1049 -11.71 -21.93 -29.34
CA THR A 1049 -11.00 -23.19 -29.62
C THR A 1049 -9.57 -23.15 -29.09
N ASP A 1050 -8.85 -22.05 -29.28
CA ASP A 1050 -7.49 -21.92 -28.76
C ASP A 1050 -7.48 -21.91 -27.22
N LEU A 1051 -8.46 -21.26 -26.60
CA LEU A 1051 -8.59 -21.22 -25.15
C LEU A 1051 -8.95 -22.60 -24.57
N SER A 1052 -9.78 -23.39 -25.26
CA SER A 1052 -10.13 -24.74 -24.81
C SER A 1052 -8.96 -25.73 -24.90
N GLU A 1053 -7.93 -25.42 -25.69
CA GLU A 1053 -6.67 -26.17 -25.74
C GLU A 1053 -5.71 -25.90 -24.57
N LEU A 1054 -5.93 -24.84 -23.78
CA LEU A 1054 -5.05 -24.53 -22.64
C LEU A 1054 -5.18 -25.56 -21.52
N ASP A 1055 -4.06 -26.13 -21.09
CA ASP A 1055 -4.01 -27.06 -19.98
C ASP A 1055 -4.50 -26.41 -18.67
N PRO A 1056 -5.46 -26.99 -17.92
CA PRO A 1056 -6.04 -26.34 -16.75
C PRO A 1056 -5.06 -25.71 -15.75
N PRO A 1057 -3.89 -26.32 -15.40
CA PRO A 1057 -2.93 -25.72 -14.48
C PRO A 1057 -2.42 -24.32 -14.88
N VAL A 1058 -2.37 -24.00 -16.18
CA VAL A 1058 -1.83 -22.70 -16.65
C VAL A 1058 -2.83 -21.55 -16.48
N LEU A 1059 -4.12 -21.85 -16.26
CA LEU A 1059 -5.21 -20.86 -16.23
C LEU A 1059 -5.05 -19.89 -15.05
N SER A 1060 -4.46 -20.34 -13.93
CA SER A 1060 -4.14 -19.50 -12.78
C SER A 1060 -2.91 -18.58 -12.97
N PHE A 1061 -2.17 -18.79 -14.07
CA PHE A 1061 -1.03 -17.97 -14.48
C PHE A 1061 -1.40 -16.94 -15.55
N LEU A 1062 -2.64 -16.95 -16.04
CA LEU A 1062 -3.16 -15.85 -16.84
C LEU A 1062 -3.07 -14.54 -16.06
N LYS A 1063 -2.75 -13.48 -16.79
CA LYS A 1063 -2.61 -12.16 -16.20
C LYS A 1063 -3.98 -11.62 -15.83
N ILE A 1064 -4.09 -11.09 -14.62
CA ILE A 1064 -5.36 -10.57 -14.07
C ILE A 1064 -5.97 -9.50 -15.00
N SER A 1065 -5.13 -8.66 -15.62
CA SER A 1065 -5.56 -7.61 -16.56
C SER A 1065 -6.12 -8.12 -17.89
N SER A 1066 -5.79 -9.35 -18.30
CA SER A 1066 -6.28 -9.89 -19.58
C SER A 1066 -7.69 -10.44 -19.46
N ILE A 1067 -8.12 -10.84 -18.25
CA ILE A 1067 -9.41 -11.52 -18.03
C ILE A 1067 -10.60 -10.67 -18.48
N PRO A 1068 -10.74 -9.39 -18.11
CA PRO A 1068 -11.88 -8.57 -18.54
C PRO A 1068 -11.94 -8.35 -20.06
N SER A 1069 -10.80 -8.48 -20.75
CA SER A 1069 -10.69 -8.24 -22.19
C SER A 1069 -10.99 -9.49 -23.04
N ILE A 1070 -11.08 -10.68 -22.44
CA ILE A 1070 -11.54 -11.89 -23.15
C ILE A 1070 -13.02 -11.69 -23.51
N THR A 1071 -13.40 -11.87 -24.76
CA THR A 1071 -14.82 -11.68 -25.14
C THR A 1071 -15.73 -12.69 -24.42
N PRO A 1072 -16.99 -12.34 -24.09
CA PRO A 1072 -17.93 -13.29 -23.46
C PRO A 1072 -18.07 -14.59 -24.26
N LYS A 1073 -18.05 -14.51 -25.60
CA LYS A 1073 -18.09 -15.66 -26.51
C LYS A 1073 -16.86 -16.58 -26.32
N ASN A 1074 -15.67 -16.01 -26.24
CA ASN A 1074 -14.44 -16.81 -26.10
C ASN A 1074 -14.32 -17.41 -24.70
N LEU A 1075 -14.70 -16.67 -23.65
CA LEU A 1075 -14.70 -17.19 -22.27
C LEU A 1075 -15.67 -18.37 -22.12
N LYS A 1076 -16.84 -18.30 -22.75
CA LYS A 1076 -17.82 -19.41 -22.80
C LYS A 1076 -17.24 -20.69 -23.39
N GLY A 1077 -16.19 -20.60 -24.21
CA GLY A 1077 -15.50 -21.75 -24.78
C GLY A 1077 -14.71 -22.59 -23.75
N LEU A 1078 -14.45 -22.05 -22.56
CA LEU A 1078 -13.73 -22.76 -21.50
C LEU A 1078 -14.57 -23.88 -20.89
N SER A 1079 -13.97 -25.05 -20.70
CA SER A 1079 -14.60 -26.16 -20.01
C SER A 1079 -14.81 -25.89 -18.52
N VAL A 1080 -15.71 -26.64 -17.88
CA VAL A 1080 -15.93 -26.65 -16.42
C VAL A 1080 -14.62 -26.90 -15.66
N ILE A 1081 -13.75 -27.77 -16.18
CA ILE A 1081 -12.46 -28.09 -15.57
C ILE A 1081 -11.51 -26.88 -15.64
N GLN A 1082 -11.43 -26.21 -16.79
CA GLN A 1082 -10.60 -25.01 -16.96
C GLN A 1082 -11.09 -23.85 -16.08
N LEU A 1083 -12.41 -23.65 -15.98
CA LEU A 1083 -12.98 -22.62 -15.11
C LEU A 1083 -12.75 -22.91 -13.62
N LYS A 1084 -12.75 -24.17 -13.18
CA LYS A 1084 -12.32 -24.54 -11.82
C LYS A 1084 -10.84 -24.21 -11.57
N ALA A 1085 -10.00 -24.29 -12.61
CA ALA A 1085 -8.57 -24.02 -12.53
C ALA A 1085 -8.17 -22.55 -12.73
N PHE A 1086 -9.12 -21.65 -13.05
CA PHE A 1086 -8.88 -20.19 -13.20
C PHE A 1086 -8.20 -19.57 -11.99
N GLY A 1087 -8.53 -20.08 -10.80
CA GLY A 1087 -8.05 -19.56 -9.53
C GLY A 1087 -8.78 -18.29 -9.07
N PRO A 1088 -8.64 -17.96 -7.78
CA PRO A 1088 -9.43 -16.91 -7.14
C PRO A 1088 -9.16 -15.51 -7.70
N ASP A 1089 -7.92 -15.23 -8.10
CA ASP A 1089 -7.54 -13.91 -8.62
C ASP A 1089 -8.18 -13.63 -9.99
N ASN A 1090 -8.11 -14.59 -10.92
CA ASN A 1090 -8.67 -14.43 -12.26
C ASN A 1090 -10.19 -14.54 -12.25
N ALA A 1091 -10.76 -15.46 -11.45
CA ALA A 1091 -12.21 -15.60 -11.32
C ALA A 1091 -12.89 -14.33 -10.75
N ALA A 1092 -12.18 -13.57 -9.90
CA ALA A 1092 -12.68 -12.31 -9.37
C ALA A 1092 -12.75 -11.17 -10.41
N MET A 1093 -12.07 -11.30 -11.55
CA MET A 1093 -12.02 -10.29 -12.61
C MET A 1093 -13.01 -10.52 -13.75
N VAL A 1094 -13.78 -11.62 -13.72
CA VAL A 1094 -14.78 -11.90 -14.75
C VAL A 1094 -15.89 -10.85 -14.70
N THR A 1095 -16.20 -10.24 -15.85
CA THR A 1095 -17.18 -9.15 -15.95
C THR A 1095 -18.62 -9.66 -15.93
N LYS A 1096 -19.60 -8.76 -15.75
CA LYS A 1096 -21.02 -9.11 -15.75
C LYS A 1096 -21.47 -9.69 -17.10
N GLU A 1097 -20.95 -9.13 -18.18
CA GLU A 1097 -21.26 -9.55 -19.56
C GLU A 1097 -20.68 -10.94 -19.84
N GLN A 1098 -19.49 -11.23 -19.31
CA GLN A 1098 -18.89 -12.55 -19.38
C GLN A 1098 -19.69 -13.59 -18.57
N LEU A 1099 -20.11 -13.25 -17.35
CA LEU A 1099 -20.94 -14.11 -16.50
C LEU A 1099 -22.26 -14.48 -17.19
N ALA A 1100 -22.92 -13.50 -17.81
CA ALA A 1100 -24.19 -13.72 -18.52
C ALA A 1100 -24.09 -14.69 -19.71
N ALA A 1101 -22.88 -14.91 -20.24
CA ALA A 1101 -22.67 -15.85 -21.35
C ALA A 1101 -22.47 -17.32 -20.91
N LEU A 1102 -22.14 -17.55 -19.63
CA LEU A 1102 -21.84 -18.87 -19.09
C LEU A 1102 -23.12 -19.67 -18.77
N ASN A 1103 -23.04 -20.99 -18.88
CA ASN A 1103 -24.11 -21.87 -18.38
C ASN A 1103 -23.98 -22.13 -16.86
N ASN A 1104 -24.98 -22.80 -16.28
CA ASN A 1104 -25.02 -23.05 -14.83
C ASN A 1104 -23.81 -23.83 -14.29
N ASP A 1105 -23.33 -24.84 -15.01
CA ASP A 1105 -22.17 -25.63 -14.59
C ASP A 1105 -20.87 -24.81 -14.63
N GLN A 1106 -20.73 -23.97 -15.66
CA GLN A 1106 -19.60 -23.04 -15.80
C GLN A 1106 -19.64 -21.95 -14.71
N LEU A 1107 -20.82 -21.42 -14.39
CA LEU A 1107 -21.00 -20.46 -13.30
C LEU A 1107 -20.62 -21.08 -11.94
N SER A 1108 -21.08 -22.31 -11.67
CA SER A 1108 -20.72 -23.04 -10.45
C SER A 1108 -19.22 -23.31 -10.38
N ALA A 1109 -18.59 -23.73 -11.49
CA ALA A 1109 -17.14 -23.92 -11.58
C ALA A 1109 -16.36 -22.64 -11.27
N LEU A 1110 -16.77 -21.51 -11.85
CA LEU A 1110 -16.14 -20.22 -11.64
C LEU A 1110 -16.32 -19.72 -10.19
N GLU A 1111 -17.49 -19.92 -9.61
CA GLU A 1111 -17.75 -19.59 -8.21
C GLU A 1111 -16.86 -20.42 -7.27
N ASN A 1112 -16.68 -21.71 -7.54
CA ASN A 1112 -15.74 -22.57 -6.80
C ASN A 1112 -14.27 -22.12 -6.96
N ALA A 1113 -13.88 -21.62 -8.15
CA ALA A 1113 -12.57 -21.05 -8.38
C ALA A 1113 -12.36 -19.76 -7.56
N LYS A 1114 -13.37 -18.87 -7.55
CA LYS A 1114 -13.38 -17.61 -6.79
C LYS A 1114 -13.35 -17.84 -5.28
N ASN A 1115 -14.18 -18.75 -4.78
CA ASN A 1115 -14.50 -18.88 -3.35
C ASN A 1115 -13.62 -19.86 -2.58
N GLY A 1116 -12.83 -20.71 -3.25
CA GLY A 1116 -11.98 -21.64 -2.50
C GLY A 1116 -12.65 -22.95 -2.10
N ILE A 1117 -13.95 -23.09 -2.33
CA ILE A 1117 -14.80 -24.19 -1.87
C ILE A 1117 -14.89 -25.22 -2.99
N ASP A 1118 -14.54 -26.47 -2.71
CA ASP A 1118 -14.99 -27.58 -3.56
C ASP A 1118 -16.30 -28.03 -2.94
N MET A 1119 -17.43 -27.68 -3.57
CA MET A 1119 -18.68 -28.37 -3.27
C MET A 1119 -18.47 -29.83 -3.68
N ARG A 1120 -17.94 -30.65 -2.77
CA ARG A 1120 -18.04 -32.10 -2.89
C ARG A 1120 -19.52 -32.40 -2.95
N ASN A 1121 -19.92 -33.17 -3.96
CA ASN A 1121 -21.27 -33.71 -4.14
C ASN A 1121 -21.89 -34.11 -2.79
N THR A 1122 -22.63 -33.20 -2.16
CA THR A 1122 -23.88 -33.59 -1.54
C THR A 1122 -24.81 -33.76 -2.71
N ALA A 1123 -24.85 -34.98 -3.24
CA ALA A 1123 -26.09 -35.46 -3.84
C ALA A 1123 -27.12 -35.44 -2.71
N GLN A 1124 -27.70 -34.27 -2.45
CA GLN A 1124 -29.04 -34.21 -1.94
C GLN A 1124 -29.91 -34.79 -3.06
N PRO A 1125 -30.87 -35.68 -2.75
CA PRO A 1125 -31.94 -35.99 -3.69
C PRO A 1125 -32.58 -34.65 -4.11
N PRO A 1126 -33.27 -34.59 -5.26
CA PRO A 1126 -33.96 -33.36 -5.66
C PRO A 1126 -35.02 -32.99 -4.61
N GLU A 1127 -34.63 -32.21 -3.62
CA GLU A 1127 -35.53 -31.57 -2.68
C GLU A 1127 -36.15 -30.40 -3.44
N SER A 1128 -37.38 -30.64 -3.89
CA SER A 1128 -38.48 -29.70 -4.13
C SER A 1128 -38.08 -28.23 -4.33
N GLY A 1129 -38.36 -27.71 -5.52
CA GLY A 1129 -38.14 -26.31 -5.91
C GLY A 1129 -38.76 -25.28 -4.95
N GLY A 1130 -37.98 -24.85 -3.97
CA GLY A 1130 -38.20 -23.62 -3.21
C GLY A 1130 -37.40 -22.48 -3.83
N PRO A 1131 -37.99 -21.30 -4.09
CA PRO A 1131 -37.30 -20.22 -4.77
C PRO A 1131 -36.26 -19.56 -3.85
N SER A 1132 -35.09 -19.29 -4.43
CA SER A 1132 -34.09 -18.35 -3.92
C SER A 1132 -34.76 -16.99 -3.62
N LEU A 1133 -34.54 -16.46 -2.41
CA LEU A 1133 -35.00 -15.14 -1.96
C LEU A 1133 -34.29 -14.01 -2.74
N THR A 1134 -34.73 -13.76 -3.97
CA THR A 1134 -34.50 -12.50 -4.67
C THR A 1134 -35.67 -11.55 -4.39
N MET A 1135 -35.43 -10.23 -4.43
CA MET A 1135 -36.45 -9.19 -4.24
C MET A 1135 -37.66 -9.38 -5.19
N GLU A 1136 -37.41 -10.00 -6.35
CA GLU A 1136 -38.40 -10.36 -7.36
C GLU A 1136 -39.24 -11.59 -6.97
N GLY A 1137 -38.65 -12.54 -6.24
CA GLY A 1137 -39.35 -13.69 -5.67
C GLY A 1137 -40.31 -13.32 -4.54
N ILE A 1138 -39.99 -12.30 -3.75
CA ILE A 1138 -40.85 -11.80 -2.67
C ILE A 1138 -42.14 -11.15 -3.23
N MET A 1139 -42.04 -10.43 -4.36
CA MET A 1139 -43.21 -9.82 -5.01
C MET A 1139 -44.14 -10.85 -5.67
N SER A 1140 -43.60 -11.99 -6.14
CA SER A 1140 -44.41 -13.08 -6.68
C SER A 1140 -45.16 -13.87 -5.60
N PHE A 1141 -44.62 -13.93 -4.37
CA PHE A 1141 -45.28 -14.61 -3.24
C PHE A 1141 -46.40 -13.79 -2.59
N MET A 1142 -46.33 -12.45 -2.68
CA MET A 1142 -47.32 -11.54 -2.08
C MET A 1142 -48.58 -11.34 -2.95
N LYS A 1143 -48.51 -11.60 -4.26
CA LYS A 1143 -49.66 -11.44 -5.18
C LYS A 1143 -50.86 -12.36 -4.85
N PRO A 1144 -50.69 -13.67 -4.58
CA PRO A 1144 -51.81 -14.53 -4.20
C PRO A 1144 -52.42 -14.14 -2.86
N VAL A 1145 -51.59 -13.72 -1.90
CA VAL A 1145 -52.01 -13.30 -0.55
C VAL A 1145 -52.83 -12.00 -0.60
N LEU A 1146 -52.43 -11.05 -1.46
CA LEU A 1146 -53.21 -9.83 -1.72
C LEU A 1146 -54.55 -10.11 -2.40
N PHE A 1147 -54.60 -11.08 -3.33
CA PHE A 1147 -55.87 -11.50 -3.94
C PHE A 1147 -56.80 -12.21 -2.95
N LEU A 1148 -56.24 -13.00 -2.04
CA LEU A 1148 -57.00 -13.71 -1.01
C LEU A 1148 -57.52 -12.75 0.08
N LEU A 1149 -56.73 -11.73 0.46
CA LEU A 1149 -57.16 -10.66 1.37
C LEU A 1149 -58.20 -9.74 0.74
N MET A 1150 -58.11 -9.43 -0.57
CA MET A 1150 -59.14 -8.68 -1.30
C MET A 1150 -60.43 -9.48 -1.44
N GLY A 1151 -60.36 -10.81 -1.61
CA GLY A 1151 -61.53 -11.69 -1.63
C GLY A 1151 -62.24 -11.80 -0.28
N ILE A 1152 -61.49 -11.77 0.83
CA ILE A 1152 -62.05 -11.79 2.20
C ILE A 1152 -62.63 -10.43 2.62
N LEU A 1153 -62.17 -9.32 2.02
CA LEU A 1153 -62.73 -7.98 2.26
C LEU A 1153 -63.94 -7.64 1.39
N LEU A 1154 -64.25 -8.47 0.38
CA LEU A 1154 -65.41 -8.33 -0.52
C LEU A 1154 -66.54 -9.34 -0.24
N LEU A 1155 -66.33 -10.26 0.71
CA LEU A 1155 -67.32 -11.13 1.35
C LEU A 1155 -67.66 -10.57 2.73
#